data_AF-A0A2N2DTV3-F1
#
_entry.id   AF-A0A2N2DTV3-F1
#
_cell.length_a   1.000
_cell.length_b   1.000
_cell.length_c   1.000
_cell.angle_alpha   90.00
_cell.angle_beta   90.00
_cell.angle_gamma   90.00
#
_symmetry.space_group_name_H-M   'P 1'
#
loop_
_entity.id
_entity.type
_entity.pdbx_description
1 polymer ?
#
loop_
_entity_poly.entity_id
_entity_poly.type
_entity_poly.pdbx_seq_one_letter_code
_entity_poly.pdbx_strand_id
1 'polypeptide(L)'
;KPVKDADVAIIGENITAKTDEDGVASIDFGFKTKDEDVINRYAKVSIKEKEAVVPLDLKTPYYATDDNTALRDYWKYLYLERELFMPGDEMHFWGVLAPRGKGVDEIKEVLVELKSSSGPHYEGGENTPVLSQKVQVSNKTFEGEIELPILSPDYYYLQVKYGDTILLTRGFSVETYQKPAYQLSLTAEKKAIFAGVGMNFQVEASFFEGTPVPGISLEYHIMDKGGNVTTDEKGRAKIPYIGNARDGEYSPYYNQYLRVSTTLPEAGEIYGSKNIYVFRSSVYLQGEVSREDDEITVLADLSKVNLDMVNQGEYPSEKNFMAGPAGNVLVQGSIYQDVWKKVESGERYDFINKKVVKDYYYNHSTQHVSDFSMITDENGQASFTGELDQENSYYIVLSAEDNEGRKIERRVTVPGSGRPAEYDYKYYHFQEKEQGKKYVPGEAVSLTFLENDTAIPSREKAFLYFRGQKQIETYEVASGSEYGFKFNENSIPNVTAYGVYFDGVSYQETSGYIAAFASESKELKIQIKTDKTQYRPGETVALSVQVTNQNNKPVKAEVNLNLVDEAIYNMVEQHVNLLGTLYSDYIYMYLNVRKSHYHPSFGGGAEKGGEGDGERKDFRDTVIFTSVQTDNEGKAETVFELPDNLTSWRVTYHAVTETLEAGSGTSQIPVKLPFFVELVANNSYLVGDAPVIVLRSYGEKLASQEVVSYTMKLVTPDGQEIASTNQSSAFTALDWSLPVLQEGQYSMIVEGKSGDYQDRIVKEFTVVKSFLERTNTQHSLLEESFGIGNATDIQEPITLVFSDYEKSQYLRGIYQLAWQQGSRLEQQLASKIARHLLNVYFPDKNLYSGREDASNLLRYQQQDGGISILPYAESDLYLTALAASSASAEFDSRAMAGYFYRLLEDEEEKDEIDQSTVLWGLSALNEPILLQINEMLEANELAPAQSIKLALAMLDIGNGAVGKKIFEELLTEFGEDLGATMRINVGRDQDEIIEATTQMALLASRLDNTNKNKLYQYLLENHGEDILNSVEQGLMLQYNLQYMSTKPVSFTYELNGEKVSKTLKNREFLKLTVLPSDVASLKFSEISGKVGVVTAFTASYSAGDIPTQEALNVKRTYRVKKKETNTMERSDLVEVTIGYEIGDKAPAGSYEIVDVLPAGLKYVSRPYNRYEKPVKGLAYPTEVKGQKLTFTAHKGGEKIVY
;
A
#
# COMPACT_ATOMS: atom_id res chain seq x y z
N LYS A 1 15.38 -25.48 -39.60
CA LYS A 1 16.44 -26.51 -39.44
C LYS A 1 17.66 -25.84 -38.84
N PRO A 2 18.31 -26.43 -37.83
CA PRO A 2 19.53 -25.87 -37.25
C PRO A 2 20.69 -25.87 -38.24
N VAL A 3 21.75 -25.13 -37.90
CA VAL A 3 22.87 -24.82 -38.81
C VAL A 3 24.19 -25.03 -38.08
N LYS A 4 24.96 -26.04 -38.50
CA LYS A 4 26.29 -26.36 -37.97
C LYS A 4 27.38 -25.43 -38.51
N ASP A 5 28.44 -25.22 -37.73
CA ASP A 5 29.69 -24.52 -38.06
C ASP A 5 29.51 -23.01 -38.39
N ALA A 6 28.33 -22.44 -38.10
CA ALA A 6 28.08 -21.01 -38.25
C ALA A 6 28.88 -20.22 -37.21
N ASP A 7 29.48 -19.12 -37.64
CA ASP A 7 30.26 -18.22 -36.78
C ASP A 7 29.32 -17.29 -36.02
N VAL A 8 29.37 -17.35 -34.69
CA VAL A 8 28.62 -16.49 -33.77
C VAL A 8 29.60 -15.52 -33.12
N ALA A 9 29.40 -14.22 -33.32
CA ALA A 9 30.26 -13.17 -32.79
C ALA A 9 29.44 -12.16 -31.97
N ILE A 10 29.87 -11.89 -30.74
CA ILE A 10 29.26 -10.86 -29.88
C ILE A 10 29.96 -9.54 -30.18
N ILE A 11 29.34 -8.72 -31.02
CA ILE A 11 29.97 -7.49 -31.52
C ILE A 11 29.98 -6.45 -30.39
N GLY A 12 31.20 -6.03 -30.03
CA GLY A 12 31.52 -5.21 -28.87
C GLY A 12 32.54 -5.86 -27.92
N GLU A 13 32.56 -7.20 -27.81
CA GLU A 13 33.24 -7.90 -26.71
C GLU A 13 34.41 -8.83 -27.12
N ASN A 14 34.77 -8.89 -28.41
CA ASN A 14 35.77 -9.83 -28.98
C ASN A 14 35.46 -11.33 -28.75
N ILE A 15 34.24 -11.68 -28.34
CA ILE A 15 33.81 -13.08 -28.16
C ILE A 15 33.40 -13.67 -29.50
N THR A 16 33.93 -14.84 -29.83
CA THR A 16 33.45 -15.67 -30.94
C THR A 16 33.25 -17.12 -30.52
N ALA A 17 32.24 -17.77 -31.10
CA ALA A 17 31.93 -19.18 -30.96
C ALA A 17 31.50 -19.75 -32.32
N LYS A 18 31.40 -21.08 -32.41
CA LYS A 18 30.76 -21.78 -33.54
C LYS A 18 29.56 -22.58 -33.05
N THR A 19 28.57 -22.73 -33.93
CA THR A 19 27.44 -23.63 -33.68
C THR A 19 27.83 -25.11 -33.87
N ASP A 20 27.29 -25.97 -33.01
CA ASP A 20 27.47 -27.41 -33.04
C ASP A 20 26.57 -28.14 -34.07
N GLU A 21 26.51 -29.48 -34.01
CA GLU A 21 25.70 -30.29 -34.94
C GLU A 21 24.17 -30.13 -34.76
N ASP A 22 23.76 -29.50 -33.66
CA ASP A 22 22.39 -29.15 -33.30
C ASP A 22 22.11 -27.65 -33.49
N GLY A 23 23.08 -26.89 -33.99
CA GLY A 23 22.98 -25.47 -34.31
C GLY A 23 23.07 -24.53 -33.10
N VAL A 24 23.49 -25.04 -31.95
CA VAL A 24 23.62 -24.29 -30.69
C VAL A 24 25.06 -23.81 -30.52
N ALA A 25 25.25 -22.59 -30.00
CA ALA A 25 26.54 -22.08 -29.56
C ALA A 25 26.41 -21.61 -28.10
N SER A 26 27.04 -22.32 -27.17
CA SER A 26 27.09 -21.92 -25.76
C SER A 26 28.27 -20.99 -25.51
N ILE A 27 28.05 -19.93 -24.74
CA ILE A 27 29.03 -18.90 -24.38
C ILE A 27 28.87 -18.59 -22.90
N ASP A 28 29.91 -18.86 -22.11
CA ASP A 28 30.01 -18.40 -20.72
C ASP A 28 30.64 -17.00 -20.71
N PHE A 29 29.86 -15.97 -20.34
CA PHE A 29 30.32 -14.59 -20.27
C PHE A 29 29.50 -13.72 -19.33
N GLY A 30 30.16 -13.11 -18.34
CA GLY A 30 29.54 -12.15 -17.41
C GLY A 30 29.52 -10.73 -17.98
N PHE A 31 28.34 -10.27 -18.41
CA PHE A 31 28.15 -8.87 -18.82
C PHE A 31 28.34 -7.90 -17.65
N LYS A 32 29.28 -6.97 -17.77
CA LYS A 32 29.42 -5.85 -16.84
C LYS A 32 28.51 -4.70 -17.27
N THR A 33 27.35 -4.59 -16.63
CA THR A 33 26.45 -3.42 -16.68
C THR A 33 26.83 -2.49 -15.52
N LYS A 34 27.54 -1.38 -15.79
CA LYS A 34 27.96 -0.43 -14.75
C LYS A 34 27.79 1.05 -15.05
N ASP A 35 27.30 1.39 -16.23
CA ASP A 35 27.03 2.77 -16.66
C ASP A 35 25.67 2.81 -17.37
N GLU A 36 25.03 3.98 -17.41
CA GLU A 36 23.69 4.19 -17.99
C GLU A 36 23.66 4.13 -19.53
N ASP A 37 24.83 4.07 -20.18
CA ASP A 37 24.98 3.88 -21.62
C ASP A 37 24.43 2.50 -22.05
N VAL A 38 23.31 2.51 -22.78
CA VAL A 38 22.75 1.32 -23.45
C VAL A 38 23.67 0.94 -24.61
N ILE A 39 24.72 0.16 -24.31
CA ILE A 39 25.63 -0.38 -25.31
C ILE A 39 24.80 -1.29 -26.25
N ASN A 40 24.66 -0.86 -27.49
CA ASN A 40 24.02 -1.59 -28.58
C ASN A 40 24.84 -2.82 -29.00
N ARG A 41 24.98 -3.81 -28.09
CA ARG A 41 25.59 -5.12 -28.36
C ARG A 41 24.64 -5.96 -29.21
N TYR A 42 25.20 -6.68 -30.17
CA TYR A 42 24.44 -7.61 -31.00
C TYR A 42 25.22 -8.90 -31.27
N ALA A 43 24.49 -10.02 -31.28
CA ALA A 43 25.01 -11.29 -31.76
C ALA A 43 24.90 -11.29 -33.29
N LYS A 44 26.03 -11.31 -33.98
CA LYS A 44 26.11 -11.58 -35.41
C LYS A 44 26.30 -13.08 -35.61
N VAL A 45 25.38 -13.71 -36.34
CA VAL A 45 25.46 -15.11 -36.75
C VAL A 45 25.69 -15.15 -38.26
N SER A 46 26.81 -15.72 -38.70
CA SER A 46 27.20 -15.76 -40.12
C SER A 46 27.55 -17.17 -40.59
N ILE A 47 27.08 -17.52 -41.80
CA ILE A 47 27.51 -18.73 -42.50
C ILE A 47 27.60 -18.48 -44.01
N LYS A 48 28.80 -18.69 -44.57
CA LYS A 48 29.13 -18.33 -45.96
C LYS A 48 28.82 -16.84 -46.19
N GLU A 49 27.99 -16.52 -47.19
CA GLU A 49 27.57 -15.16 -47.53
C GLU A 49 26.28 -14.72 -46.82
N LYS A 50 25.74 -15.53 -45.89
CA LYS A 50 24.52 -15.21 -45.13
C LYS A 50 24.86 -14.73 -43.74
N GLU A 51 24.25 -13.62 -43.34
CA GLU A 51 24.38 -13.04 -42.00
C GLU A 51 23.01 -12.76 -41.40
N ALA A 52 22.88 -12.98 -40.10
CA ALA A 52 21.75 -12.55 -39.29
C ALA A 52 22.29 -11.79 -38.07
N VAL A 53 21.55 -10.78 -37.61
CA VAL A 53 21.92 -9.96 -36.46
C VAL A 53 20.77 -9.98 -35.48
N VAL A 54 21.06 -10.29 -34.22
CA VAL A 54 20.11 -10.24 -33.10
C VAL A 54 20.58 -9.16 -32.11
N PRO A 55 19.81 -8.09 -31.88
CA PRO A 55 20.14 -7.13 -30.83
C PRO A 55 20.04 -7.81 -29.48
N LEU A 56 21.05 -7.67 -28.64
CA LEU A 56 21.07 -8.31 -27.33
C LEU A 56 20.39 -7.45 -26.25
N ASP A 57 20.35 -6.12 -26.43
CA ASP A 57 19.74 -5.11 -25.56
C ASP A 57 19.75 -5.52 -24.08
N LEU A 58 20.88 -5.30 -23.42
CA LEU A 58 21.15 -5.84 -22.09
C LEU A 58 20.54 -4.98 -20.97
N LYS A 59 19.40 -4.33 -21.24
CA LYS A 59 18.57 -3.77 -20.17
C LYS A 59 18.05 -4.93 -19.30
N THR A 60 18.57 -5.02 -18.09
CA THR A 60 18.07 -5.93 -17.05
C THR A 60 16.55 -5.72 -16.91
N PRO A 61 15.73 -6.78 -16.93
CA PRO A 61 14.29 -6.64 -16.66
C PRO A 61 14.07 -5.97 -15.31
N TYR A 62 13.04 -5.12 -15.19
CA TYR A 62 12.76 -4.37 -13.95
C TYR A 62 12.45 -5.29 -12.74
N TYR A 63 11.93 -6.50 -13.00
CA TYR A 63 11.75 -7.56 -12.00
C TYR A 63 13.01 -8.40 -11.73
N ALA A 64 14.18 -7.97 -12.23
CA ALA A 64 15.49 -8.59 -12.02
C ALA A 64 16.57 -7.57 -11.64
N THR A 65 16.25 -6.29 -11.46
CA THR A 65 17.18 -5.27 -10.94
C THR A 65 17.32 -5.30 -9.42
N ASP A 66 16.26 -5.68 -8.70
CA ASP A 66 16.22 -5.64 -7.23
C ASP A 66 16.62 -6.97 -6.58
N ASP A 67 16.63 -8.05 -7.36
CA ASP A 67 16.89 -9.42 -6.89
C ASP A 67 18.41 -9.68 -6.79
N ASN A 68 19.04 -9.12 -5.75
CA ASN A 68 20.43 -9.44 -5.40
C ASN A 68 20.59 -10.94 -5.16
N THR A 69 21.09 -11.68 -6.16
CA THR A 69 21.08 -13.16 -6.17
C THR A 69 21.71 -13.83 -4.93
N ALA A 70 22.58 -13.14 -4.18
CA ALA A 70 23.08 -13.60 -2.89
C ALA A 70 21.97 -13.83 -1.84
N LEU A 71 20.81 -13.18 -1.95
CA LEU A 71 19.67 -13.38 -1.05
C LEU A 71 19.03 -14.77 -1.20
N ARG A 72 19.23 -15.46 -2.34
CA ARG A 72 18.76 -16.84 -2.59
C ARG A 72 19.81 -17.90 -2.31
N ASP A 73 21.02 -17.49 -1.90
CA ASP A 73 22.13 -18.38 -1.53
C ASP A 73 22.06 -18.85 -0.07
N TYR A 74 20.99 -18.51 0.64
CA TYR A 74 20.74 -18.97 1.99
C TYR A 74 19.34 -19.55 2.13
N TRP A 75 19.24 -20.72 2.75
CA TRP A 75 18.02 -21.19 3.40
C TRP A 75 17.71 -20.25 4.55
N LYS A 76 16.51 -19.66 4.56
CA LYS A 76 16.22 -18.52 5.41
C LYS A 76 14.77 -18.50 5.90
N TYR A 77 14.57 -18.08 7.15
CA TYR A 77 13.28 -17.92 7.79
C TYR A 77 13.34 -16.82 8.84
N LEU A 78 12.26 -16.05 9.00
CA LEU A 78 12.10 -15.06 10.08
C LEU A 78 10.68 -15.16 10.65
N TYR A 79 10.63 -15.38 11.96
CA TYR A 79 9.45 -15.41 12.80
C TYR A 79 9.56 -14.29 13.83
N LEU A 80 8.50 -13.48 13.94
CA LEU A 80 8.24 -12.64 15.10
C LEU A 80 7.26 -13.40 15.98
N GLU A 81 7.33 -13.24 17.29
CA GLU A 81 6.39 -13.87 18.23
C GLU A 81 4.91 -13.62 17.86
N ARG A 82 4.63 -12.43 17.31
CA ARG A 82 3.32 -11.88 16.96
C ARG A 82 3.43 -10.79 15.88
N GLU A 83 2.31 -10.19 15.46
CA GLU A 83 2.29 -9.23 14.33
C GLU A 83 1.55 -7.91 14.58
N LEU A 84 0.90 -7.73 15.72
CA LEU A 84 0.50 -6.41 16.24
C LEU A 84 1.20 -6.19 17.59
N PHE A 85 1.60 -4.94 17.84
CA PHE A 85 2.28 -4.52 19.05
C PHE A 85 1.65 -3.21 19.55
N MET A 86 1.70 -2.94 20.86
CA MET A 86 1.43 -1.59 21.37
C MET A 86 2.72 -0.74 21.33
N PRO A 87 2.60 0.61 21.29
CA PRO A 87 3.75 1.49 21.46
C PRO A 87 4.44 1.25 22.82
N GLY A 88 5.74 0.90 22.79
CA GLY A 88 6.51 0.56 23.99
C GLY A 88 6.63 -0.93 24.32
N ASP A 89 6.07 -1.82 23.50
CA ASP A 89 6.14 -3.27 23.71
C ASP A 89 7.56 -3.85 23.50
N GLU A 90 7.84 -4.96 24.18
CA GLU A 90 8.96 -5.83 23.83
C GLU A 90 8.59 -6.75 22.65
N MET A 91 9.56 -7.04 21.77
CA MET A 91 9.42 -7.90 20.60
C MET A 91 10.51 -8.97 20.58
N HIS A 92 10.13 -10.24 20.71
CA HIS A 92 11.03 -11.37 20.44
C HIS A 92 10.93 -11.88 18.98
N PHE A 93 12.05 -12.34 18.44
CA PHE A 93 12.14 -12.94 17.10
C PHE A 93 13.11 -14.14 17.05
N TRP A 94 12.83 -15.07 16.14
CA TRP A 94 13.64 -16.26 15.85
C TRP A 94 13.71 -16.49 14.34
N GLY A 95 14.80 -17.08 13.87
CA GLY A 95 14.94 -17.40 12.45
C GLY A 95 15.92 -18.52 12.17
N VAL A 96 15.89 -18.96 10.91
CA VAL A 96 16.83 -19.92 10.33
C VAL A 96 17.68 -19.17 9.30
N LEU A 97 18.99 -19.45 9.27
CA LEU A 97 19.90 -18.97 8.25
C LEU A 97 21.01 -20.00 7.99
N ALA A 98 21.05 -20.59 6.80
CA ALA A 98 22.07 -21.58 6.40
C ALA A 98 22.49 -21.43 4.93
N PRO A 99 23.78 -21.58 4.57
CA PRO A 99 24.21 -21.55 3.18
C PRO A 99 23.53 -22.63 2.32
N ARG A 100 23.16 -22.27 1.09
CA ARG A 100 22.51 -23.11 0.09
C ARG A 100 23.49 -23.43 -1.05
N GLY A 101 23.80 -24.71 -1.24
CA GLY A 101 24.73 -25.16 -2.29
C GLY A 101 26.19 -25.23 -1.80
N LYS A 102 27.14 -25.20 -2.73
CA LYS A 102 28.58 -25.34 -2.45
C LYS A 102 29.31 -24.04 -2.77
N GLY A 103 30.14 -23.57 -1.83
CA GLY A 103 30.94 -22.35 -1.99
C GLY A 103 30.22 -21.06 -1.55
N VAL A 104 29.10 -21.17 -0.84
CA VAL A 104 28.51 -20.06 -0.07
C VAL A 104 29.08 -20.11 1.35
N ASP A 105 29.46 -18.96 1.89
CA ASP A 105 30.03 -18.84 3.23
C ASP A 105 28.98 -19.00 4.35
N GLU A 106 29.45 -19.31 5.57
CA GLU A 106 28.60 -19.40 6.76
C GLU A 106 28.52 -18.03 7.45
N ILE A 107 27.33 -17.43 7.46
CA ILE A 107 27.05 -16.20 8.21
C ILE A 107 26.98 -16.52 9.71
N LYS A 108 27.68 -15.72 10.53
CA LYS A 108 27.80 -15.90 12.00
C LYS A 108 27.28 -14.74 12.81
N GLU A 109 27.07 -13.60 12.16
CA GLU A 109 26.49 -12.39 12.74
C GLU A 109 25.67 -11.70 11.66
N VAL A 110 24.49 -11.21 12.04
CA VAL A 110 23.60 -10.39 11.20
C VAL A 110 23.30 -9.06 11.89
N LEU A 111 23.04 -8.04 11.09
CA LEU A 111 22.52 -6.76 11.57
C LEU A 111 21.00 -6.78 11.44
N VAL A 112 20.28 -6.51 12.53
CA VAL A 112 18.82 -6.42 12.57
C VAL A 112 18.43 -4.94 12.66
N GLU A 113 17.64 -4.47 11.71
CA GLU A 113 17.20 -3.07 11.55
C GLU A 113 15.68 -2.96 11.66
N LEU A 114 15.18 -2.11 12.56
CA LEU A 114 13.77 -1.70 12.64
C LEU A 114 13.51 -0.50 11.72
N LYS A 115 12.49 -0.52 10.87
CA LYS A 115 12.09 0.59 9.97
C LYS A 115 10.58 0.81 9.95
N SER A 116 10.12 2.06 9.90
CA SER A 116 8.72 2.40 9.57
C SER A 116 8.42 2.14 8.08
N SER A 117 7.15 1.89 7.75
CA SER A 117 6.68 1.78 6.37
C SER A 117 6.82 3.09 5.57
N SER A 118 6.91 4.24 6.26
CA SER A 118 7.05 5.59 5.70
C SER A 118 8.42 5.87 5.05
N GLY A 119 8.80 5.01 4.10
CA GLY A 119 10.00 5.14 3.29
C GLY A 119 9.88 6.21 2.18
N PRO A 120 11.00 6.67 1.62
CA PRO A 120 11.00 7.65 0.54
C PRO A 120 10.50 7.05 -0.78
N HIS A 121 9.37 7.57 -1.29
CA HIS A 121 8.82 7.17 -2.61
C HIS A 121 9.58 7.76 -3.83
N TYR A 122 10.79 8.28 -3.64
CA TYR A 122 11.57 8.95 -4.68
C TYR A 122 13.03 8.49 -4.67
N GLU A 123 13.61 8.35 -5.87
CA GLU A 123 15.02 8.01 -6.07
C GLU A 123 15.96 8.99 -5.35
N GLY A 124 17.00 8.47 -4.68
CA GLY A 124 18.02 9.24 -3.98
C GLY A 124 17.72 9.56 -2.51
N GLY A 125 16.58 9.12 -1.96
CA GLY A 125 16.31 9.19 -0.52
C GLY A 125 16.93 8.04 0.26
N GLU A 126 17.80 8.34 1.22
CA GLU A 126 18.28 7.37 2.23
C GLU A 126 17.40 7.45 3.48
N ASN A 127 16.99 6.29 4.02
CA ASN A 127 16.20 6.21 5.26
C ASN A 127 16.94 5.37 6.30
N THR A 128 17.33 5.99 7.42
CA THR A 128 17.96 5.26 8.52
C THR A 128 16.97 4.29 9.16
N PRO A 129 17.46 3.21 9.80
CA PRO A 129 16.66 2.49 10.77
C PRO A 129 16.24 3.41 11.95
N VAL A 130 15.18 3.00 12.64
CA VAL A 130 14.72 3.55 13.93
C VAL A 130 15.56 2.99 15.08
N LEU A 131 15.93 1.71 15.00
CA LEU A 131 16.82 1.02 15.93
C LEU A 131 17.65 -0.03 15.16
N SER A 132 18.84 -0.38 15.67
CA SER A 132 19.71 -1.40 15.06
C SER A 132 20.46 -2.20 16.11
N GLN A 133 20.56 -3.52 15.91
CA GLN A 133 21.33 -4.41 16.77
C GLN A 133 22.06 -5.51 16.00
N LYS A 134 23.10 -6.08 16.61
CA LYS A 134 23.87 -7.21 16.06
C LYS A 134 23.45 -8.51 16.75
N VAL A 135 23.06 -9.51 15.96
CA VAL A 135 22.60 -10.81 16.46
C VAL A 135 23.52 -11.90 15.95
N GLN A 136 23.92 -12.83 16.83
CA GLN A 136 24.77 -13.96 16.45
C GLN A 136 23.94 -15.08 15.79
N VAL A 137 24.54 -15.80 14.86
CA VAL A 137 23.96 -16.97 14.19
C VAL A 137 24.73 -18.20 14.63
N SER A 138 24.05 -19.21 15.16
CA SER A 138 24.65 -20.46 15.64
C SER A 138 23.74 -21.64 15.26
N ASN A 139 24.28 -22.85 15.06
CA ASN A 139 23.48 -24.03 14.65
C ASN A 139 22.59 -23.88 13.39
N LYS A 140 22.76 -22.79 12.61
CA LYS A 140 21.87 -22.32 11.51
C LYS A 140 20.59 -21.60 11.96
N THR A 141 20.53 -21.16 13.20
CA THR A 141 19.44 -20.38 13.79
C THR A 141 19.97 -19.06 14.37
N PHE A 142 19.05 -18.13 14.64
CA PHE A 142 19.31 -16.89 15.36
C PHE A 142 18.06 -16.46 16.12
N GLU A 143 18.24 -15.78 17.25
CA GLU A 143 17.14 -15.23 18.06
C GLU A 143 17.57 -13.94 18.75
N GLY A 144 16.59 -13.12 19.16
CA GLY A 144 16.84 -11.88 19.88
C GLY A 144 15.56 -11.15 20.28
N GLU A 145 15.75 -10.01 20.94
CA GLU A 145 14.71 -9.18 21.53
C GLU A 145 14.91 -7.70 21.16
N ILE A 146 13.84 -6.90 21.14
CA ILE A 146 13.85 -5.45 20.96
C ILE A 146 12.81 -4.82 21.90
N GLU A 147 13.24 -3.92 22.79
CA GLU A 147 12.34 -2.93 23.38
C GLU A 147 11.94 -1.94 22.26
N LEU A 148 10.66 -1.94 21.84
CA LEU A 148 10.16 -0.96 20.89
C LEU A 148 10.04 0.40 21.60
N PRO A 149 10.41 1.52 20.96
CA PRO A 149 10.10 2.84 21.49
C PRO A 149 8.58 3.10 21.43
N ILE A 150 8.12 4.25 21.95
CA ILE A 150 6.73 4.71 21.78
C ILE A 150 6.51 5.11 20.32
N LEU A 151 6.30 4.13 19.46
CA LEU A 151 6.03 4.27 18.03
C LEU A 151 4.62 4.84 17.80
N SER A 152 4.48 5.73 16.82
CA SER A 152 3.16 6.14 16.30
C SER A 152 2.46 4.94 15.65
N PRO A 153 1.12 4.80 15.69
CA PRO A 153 0.44 3.69 15.02
C PRO A 153 0.65 3.70 13.49
N ASP A 154 1.38 2.70 12.98
CA ASP A 154 1.81 2.53 11.57
C ASP A 154 2.22 1.06 11.36
N TYR A 155 2.40 0.67 10.10
CA TYR A 155 3.07 -0.56 9.71
C TYR A 155 4.60 -0.39 9.81
N TYR A 156 5.29 -1.39 10.32
CA TYR A 156 6.74 -1.42 10.52
C TYR A 156 7.35 -2.69 9.92
N TYR A 157 8.67 -2.68 9.76
CA TYR A 157 9.45 -3.78 9.20
C TYR A 157 10.67 -4.07 10.07
N LEU A 158 10.87 -5.35 10.40
CA LEU A 158 12.13 -5.89 10.89
C LEU A 158 12.93 -6.45 9.71
N GLN A 159 14.12 -5.91 9.46
CA GLN A 159 15.02 -6.33 8.38
C GLN A 159 16.27 -7.01 8.95
N VAL A 160 16.64 -8.17 8.41
CA VAL A 160 17.88 -8.89 8.78
C VAL A 160 18.87 -8.79 7.62
N LYS A 161 20.07 -8.27 7.90
CA LYS A 161 21.07 -7.89 6.91
C LYS A 161 22.43 -8.55 7.14
N TYR A 162 23.16 -8.75 6.05
CA TYR A 162 24.56 -9.12 6.06
C TYR A 162 25.33 -8.21 5.08
N GLY A 163 26.15 -7.31 5.63
CA GLY A 163 26.64 -6.14 4.89
C GLY A 163 25.46 -5.31 4.35
N ASP A 164 25.57 -4.87 3.11
CA ASP A 164 24.52 -4.12 2.41
C ASP A 164 23.32 -5.00 1.96
N THR A 165 23.42 -6.33 2.08
CA THR A 165 22.38 -7.26 1.61
C THR A 165 21.31 -7.47 2.67
N ILE A 166 20.05 -7.07 2.37
CA ILE A 166 18.87 -7.51 3.13
C ILE A 166 18.57 -8.96 2.76
N LEU A 167 18.59 -9.85 3.75
CA LEU A 167 18.35 -11.29 3.57
C LEU A 167 16.88 -11.65 3.79
N LEU A 168 16.30 -11.09 4.85
CA LEU A 168 14.94 -11.32 5.32
C LEU A 168 14.30 -9.98 5.73
N THR A 169 13.00 -9.87 5.49
CA THR A 169 12.16 -8.77 5.98
C THR A 169 10.85 -9.37 6.48
N ARG A 170 10.42 -9.03 7.70
CA ARG A 170 9.08 -9.34 8.22
C ARG A 170 8.40 -8.03 8.61
N GLY A 171 7.15 -7.87 8.19
CA GLY A 171 6.33 -6.72 8.57
C GLY A 171 5.48 -7.03 9.79
N PHE A 172 5.13 -5.99 10.54
CA PHE A 172 4.25 -6.02 11.70
C PHE A 172 3.57 -4.65 11.84
N SER A 173 2.48 -4.58 12.59
CA SER A 173 1.73 -3.34 12.81
C SER A 173 1.88 -2.89 14.27
N VAL A 174 1.86 -1.57 14.51
CA VAL A 174 1.77 -0.99 15.85
C VAL A 174 0.41 -0.32 15.98
N GLU A 175 -0.37 -0.67 17.01
CA GLU A 175 -1.72 -0.13 17.22
C GLU A 175 -2.04 0.11 18.70
N THR A 176 -2.97 1.02 18.95
CA THR A 176 -3.56 1.24 20.29
C THR A 176 -4.83 0.40 20.47
N TYR A 177 -4.67 -0.93 20.50
CA TYR A 177 -5.78 -1.87 20.55
C TYR A 177 -6.42 -2.06 21.94
N GLN A 178 -7.59 -2.71 21.98
CA GLN A 178 -8.09 -3.37 23.19
C GLN A 178 -8.74 -4.71 22.84
N LYS A 179 -8.39 -5.75 23.60
CA LYS A 179 -8.82 -7.12 23.36
C LYS A 179 -10.34 -7.36 23.29
N PRO A 180 -10.79 -8.31 22.46
CA PRO A 180 -12.05 -9.01 22.73
C PRO A 180 -12.02 -9.72 24.11
N ALA A 181 -13.15 -9.69 24.81
CA ALA A 181 -13.32 -10.43 26.07
C ALA A 181 -13.42 -11.95 25.83
N TYR A 182 -14.10 -12.34 24.76
CA TYR A 182 -14.39 -13.71 24.33
C TYR A 182 -14.56 -13.75 22.81
N GLN A 183 -14.62 -14.94 22.21
CA GLN A 183 -14.71 -15.14 20.75
C GLN A 183 -16.09 -15.65 20.30
N LEU A 184 -16.39 -15.45 19.00
CA LEU A 184 -17.52 -16.07 18.30
C LEU A 184 -17.02 -17.10 17.28
N SER A 185 -17.17 -18.39 17.61
CA SER A 185 -16.89 -19.47 16.65
C SER A 185 -18.11 -19.73 15.77
N LEU A 186 -17.92 -19.75 14.44
CA LEU A 186 -18.99 -19.97 13.47
C LEU A 186 -18.78 -21.27 12.70
N THR A 187 -19.80 -22.12 12.71
CA THR A 187 -19.88 -23.36 11.93
C THR A 187 -21.13 -23.35 11.05
N ALA A 188 -21.06 -24.02 9.91
CA ALA A 188 -22.18 -24.23 8.99
C ALA A 188 -22.44 -25.74 8.90
N GLU A 189 -23.71 -26.16 8.82
CA GLU A 189 -24.06 -27.58 8.64
C GLU A 189 -23.51 -28.17 7.32
N LYS A 190 -23.23 -27.32 6.32
CA LYS A 190 -22.62 -27.66 5.03
C LYS A 190 -21.67 -26.54 4.57
N LYS A 191 -20.61 -26.89 3.84
CA LYS A 191 -19.72 -25.93 3.17
C LYS A 191 -20.30 -25.45 1.83
N ALA A 192 -21.10 -26.30 1.18
CA ALA A 192 -21.75 -26.00 -0.10
C ALA A 192 -23.21 -26.49 -0.13
N ILE A 193 -24.10 -25.64 -0.66
CA ILE A 193 -25.53 -25.94 -0.88
C ILE A 193 -25.99 -25.44 -2.25
N PHE A 194 -27.14 -25.94 -2.74
CA PHE A 194 -27.83 -25.36 -3.88
C PHE A 194 -28.76 -24.21 -3.45
N ALA A 195 -29.13 -23.33 -4.39
CA ALA A 195 -30.24 -22.40 -4.21
C ALA A 195 -31.54 -23.15 -3.84
N GLY A 196 -32.40 -22.50 -3.07
CA GLY A 196 -33.61 -23.07 -2.47
C GLY A 196 -33.38 -24.02 -1.27
N VAL A 197 -32.15 -24.51 -1.05
CA VAL A 197 -31.85 -25.43 0.04
C VAL A 197 -31.63 -24.66 1.35
N GLY A 198 -32.28 -25.11 2.42
CA GLY A 198 -32.10 -24.60 3.77
C GLY A 198 -31.01 -25.34 4.57
N MET A 199 -30.36 -24.62 5.48
CA MET A 199 -29.49 -25.16 6.53
C MET A 199 -29.36 -24.16 7.70
N ASN A 200 -28.70 -24.55 8.77
CA ASN A 200 -28.33 -23.64 9.86
C ASN A 200 -26.83 -23.34 9.86
N PHE A 201 -26.49 -22.13 10.30
CA PHE A 201 -25.24 -21.85 10.96
C PHE A 201 -25.41 -22.01 12.48
N GLN A 202 -24.41 -22.55 13.16
CA GLN A 202 -24.30 -22.51 14.62
C GLN A 202 -23.19 -21.53 14.99
N VAL A 203 -23.53 -20.57 15.86
CA VAL A 203 -22.61 -19.66 16.50
C VAL A 203 -22.39 -20.14 17.93
N GLU A 204 -21.16 -20.08 18.40
CA GLU A 204 -20.78 -20.42 19.77
C GLU A 204 -19.92 -19.29 20.37
N ALA A 205 -20.48 -18.58 21.34
CA ALA A 205 -19.82 -17.53 22.10
C ALA A 205 -19.17 -18.14 23.34
N SER A 206 -17.84 -18.04 23.42
CA SER A 206 -17.04 -18.64 24.49
C SER A 206 -15.79 -17.81 24.78
N PHE A 207 -15.43 -17.73 26.05
CA PHE A 207 -14.11 -17.24 26.46
C PHE A 207 -13.03 -18.15 25.86
N PHE A 208 -11.82 -17.61 25.70
CA PHE A 208 -10.75 -18.28 24.95
C PHE A 208 -10.27 -19.60 25.59
N GLU A 209 -10.48 -19.81 26.89
CA GLU A 209 -10.26 -21.09 27.60
C GLU A 209 -11.42 -22.10 27.48
N GLY A 210 -12.59 -21.67 27.00
CA GLY A 210 -13.76 -22.50 26.69
C GLY A 210 -15.02 -22.28 27.53
N THR A 211 -15.04 -21.40 28.53
CA THR A 211 -16.25 -21.08 29.30
C THR A 211 -17.31 -20.44 28.38
N PRO A 212 -18.56 -20.95 28.35
CA PRO A 212 -19.60 -20.35 27.53
C PRO A 212 -20.01 -18.94 27.96
N VAL A 213 -20.52 -18.15 27.01
CA VAL A 213 -21.08 -16.80 27.25
C VAL A 213 -22.61 -16.84 27.04
N PRO A 214 -23.40 -17.14 28.09
CA PRO A 214 -24.85 -17.31 27.98
C PRO A 214 -25.61 -15.99 27.97
N GLY A 215 -26.79 -15.98 27.33
CA GLY A 215 -27.73 -14.85 27.37
C GLY A 215 -27.33 -13.60 26.59
N ILE A 216 -26.24 -13.62 25.81
CA ILE A 216 -25.80 -12.45 25.04
C ILE A 216 -26.56 -12.32 23.71
N SER A 217 -26.92 -11.09 23.34
CA SER A 217 -27.50 -10.77 22.04
C SER A 217 -26.41 -10.62 20.97
N LEU A 218 -26.59 -11.35 19.87
CA LEU A 218 -25.73 -11.34 18.70
C LEU A 218 -26.53 -10.82 17.51
N GLU A 219 -25.99 -9.79 16.86
CA GLU A 219 -26.46 -9.23 15.60
C GLU A 219 -25.80 -10.00 14.45
N TYR A 220 -26.56 -10.36 13.42
CA TYR A 220 -26.05 -11.08 12.27
C TYR A 220 -26.53 -10.50 10.95
N HIS A 221 -25.69 -10.63 9.92
CA HIS A 221 -25.97 -10.16 8.56
C HIS A 221 -25.61 -11.24 7.53
N ILE A 222 -26.54 -11.49 6.59
CA ILE A 222 -26.33 -12.34 5.42
C ILE A 222 -26.92 -11.62 4.19
N MET A 223 -26.05 -11.19 3.27
CA MET A 223 -26.42 -10.25 2.19
C MET A 223 -27.06 -8.97 2.76
N ASP A 224 -28.26 -8.63 2.31
CA ASP A 224 -29.08 -7.48 2.68
C ASP A 224 -29.98 -7.73 3.91
N LYS A 225 -29.89 -8.91 4.53
CA LYS A 225 -30.77 -9.34 5.63
C LYS A 225 -30.01 -9.34 6.94
N GLY A 226 -30.37 -8.40 7.81
CA GLY A 226 -29.99 -8.39 9.22
C GLY A 226 -30.91 -9.24 10.10
N GLY A 227 -30.46 -9.56 11.30
CA GLY A 227 -31.26 -10.20 12.34
C GLY A 227 -30.54 -10.25 13.69
N ASN A 228 -31.24 -10.67 14.73
CA ASN A 228 -30.68 -10.86 16.06
C ASN A 228 -31.00 -12.27 16.60
N VAL A 229 -30.08 -12.84 17.36
CA VAL A 229 -30.24 -14.09 18.12
C VAL A 229 -29.65 -13.93 19.52
N THR A 230 -30.12 -14.69 20.50
CA THR A 230 -29.55 -14.71 21.85
C THR A 230 -28.94 -16.08 22.14
N THR A 231 -27.80 -16.11 22.84
CA THR A 231 -27.14 -17.39 23.19
C THR A 231 -27.88 -18.13 24.32
N ASP A 232 -27.91 -19.46 24.21
CA ASP A 232 -28.42 -20.35 25.26
C ASP A 232 -27.46 -20.45 26.47
N GLU A 233 -27.81 -21.28 27.47
CA GLU A 233 -26.99 -21.55 28.66
C GLU A 233 -25.61 -22.18 28.33
N LYS A 234 -25.37 -22.57 27.08
CA LYS A 234 -24.10 -23.12 26.56
C LYS A 234 -23.43 -22.17 25.57
N GLY A 235 -23.81 -20.89 25.55
CA GLY A 235 -23.22 -19.88 24.69
C GLY A 235 -23.59 -20.02 23.21
N ARG A 236 -24.58 -20.86 22.87
CA ARG A 236 -24.87 -21.23 21.47
C ARG A 236 -26.11 -20.56 20.93
N ALA A 237 -26.05 -20.18 19.66
CA ALA A 237 -27.18 -19.69 18.89
C ALA A 237 -27.24 -20.38 17.52
N LYS A 238 -28.45 -20.48 16.94
CA LYS A 238 -28.67 -20.97 15.58
C LYS A 238 -29.20 -19.87 14.69
N ILE A 239 -28.58 -19.70 13.53
CA ILE A 239 -29.00 -18.77 12.49
C ILE A 239 -29.46 -19.59 11.28
N PRO A 240 -30.77 -19.65 10.97
CA PRO A 240 -31.26 -20.36 9.80
C PRO A 240 -30.94 -19.58 8.51
N TYR A 241 -30.54 -20.29 7.47
CA TYR A 241 -30.25 -19.74 6.15
C TYR A 241 -30.88 -20.59 5.05
N ILE A 242 -31.26 -19.94 3.95
CA ILE A 242 -31.70 -20.60 2.71
C ILE A 242 -30.87 -20.00 1.58
N GLY A 243 -30.24 -20.86 0.78
CA GLY A 243 -29.48 -20.44 -0.41
C GLY A 243 -30.41 -19.71 -1.39
N ASN A 244 -30.02 -18.52 -1.83
CA ASN A 244 -30.78 -17.75 -2.82
C ASN A 244 -30.15 -17.93 -4.21
N ALA A 245 -30.92 -17.68 -5.27
CA ALA A 245 -30.32 -17.30 -6.55
C ALA A 245 -29.92 -15.82 -6.50
N ARG A 246 -29.02 -15.41 -7.39
CA ARG A 246 -28.70 -14.00 -7.66
C ARG A 246 -28.81 -13.75 -9.15
N ASP A 247 -29.54 -12.73 -9.57
CA ASP A 247 -29.67 -12.43 -10.99
C ASP A 247 -28.37 -11.80 -11.53
N GLY A 248 -27.99 -12.13 -12.78
CA GLY A 248 -26.90 -11.45 -13.50
C GLY A 248 -25.44 -11.88 -13.23
N GLU A 249 -25.17 -12.89 -12.39
CA GLU A 249 -23.82 -13.51 -12.31
C GLU A 249 -23.78 -14.82 -13.12
N TYR A 250 -22.75 -15.03 -13.97
CA TYR A 250 -22.61 -16.22 -14.83
C TYR A 250 -21.71 -17.33 -14.24
N SER A 251 -21.51 -17.31 -12.91
CA SER A 251 -20.70 -18.31 -12.18
C SER A 251 -21.60 -19.44 -11.65
N PRO A 252 -21.18 -20.73 -11.70
CA PRO A 252 -21.99 -21.85 -11.20
C PRO A 252 -22.36 -21.73 -9.73
N TYR A 253 -21.50 -21.09 -8.93
CA TYR A 253 -21.72 -20.77 -7.52
C TYR A 253 -21.23 -19.37 -7.19
N TYR A 254 -21.64 -18.85 -6.03
CA TYR A 254 -21.08 -17.63 -5.44
C TYR A 254 -20.70 -17.84 -3.97
N ASN A 255 -19.76 -17.02 -3.48
CA ASN A 255 -19.38 -16.97 -2.06
C ASN A 255 -20.46 -16.24 -1.25
N GLN A 256 -21.03 -16.89 -0.24
CA GLN A 256 -21.92 -16.25 0.71
C GLN A 256 -21.28 -16.16 2.09
N TYR A 257 -21.09 -14.93 2.55
CA TYR A 257 -20.64 -14.64 3.90
C TYR A 257 -21.84 -14.48 4.84
N LEU A 258 -21.83 -15.21 5.95
CA LEU A 258 -22.47 -14.80 7.20
C LEU A 258 -21.46 -13.95 7.98
N ARG A 259 -21.91 -12.84 8.56
CA ARG A 259 -21.19 -12.08 9.59
C ARG A 259 -22.04 -12.04 10.86
N VAL A 260 -21.43 -12.18 12.02
CA VAL A 260 -22.07 -12.10 13.34
C VAL A 260 -21.22 -11.21 14.23
N SER A 261 -21.84 -10.39 15.08
CA SER A 261 -21.15 -9.55 16.06
C SER A 261 -21.99 -9.40 17.33
N THR A 262 -21.36 -9.08 18.44
CA THR A 262 -22.06 -8.80 19.71
C THR A 262 -22.75 -7.44 19.64
N THR A 263 -23.97 -7.30 20.17
CA THR A 263 -24.67 -5.99 20.18
C THR A 263 -24.01 -4.94 21.09
N LEU A 264 -23.01 -5.35 21.87
CA LEU A 264 -22.11 -4.48 22.64
C LEU A 264 -20.66 -4.91 22.34
N PRO A 265 -19.73 -3.98 22.05
CA PRO A 265 -18.31 -4.34 21.90
C PRO A 265 -17.64 -4.66 23.24
N GLU A 266 -18.25 -4.33 24.37
CA GLU A 266 -17.70 -4.58 25.71
C GLU A 266 -16.30 -3.96 25.88
N ALA A 267 -15.23 -4.77 25.84
CA ALA A 267 -13.85 -4.30 25.86
C ALA A 267 -13.33 -3.87 24.47
N GLY A 268 -13.64 -4.62 23.39
CA GLY A 268 -13.12 -4.45 22.03
C GLY A 268 -13.96 -5.24 21.02
N GLU A 269 -13.92 -4.92 19.72
CA GLU A 269 -14.93 -5.43 18.77
C GLU A 269 -14.96 -6.97 18.64
N ILE A 270 -16.00 -7.60 19.17
CA ILE A 270 -16.23 -9.05 19.08
C ILE A 270 -17.14 -9.35 17.88
N TYR A 271 -16.57 -10.03 16.89
CA TYR A 271 -17.24 -10.46 15.67
C TYR A 271 -16.74 -11.85 15.23
N GLY A 272 -17.42 -12.43 14.25
CA GLY A 272 -16.99 -13.63 13.56
C GLY A 272 -17.66 -13.74 12.19
N SER A 273 -17.04 -14.45 11.25
CA SER A 273 -17.60 -14.62 9.90
C SER A 273 -17.47 -16.05 9.38
N LYS A 274 -18.32 -16.43 8.42
CA LYS A 274 -18.26 -17.72 7.76
C LYS A 274 -18.64 -17.61 6.29
N ASN A 275 -17.77 -18.09 5.41
CA ASN A 275 -18.09 -18.26 3.99
C ASN A 275 -18.69 -19.65 3.73
N ILE A 276 -19.58 -19.73 2.75
CA ILE A 276 -20.15 -20.95 2.17
C ILE A 276 -20.29 -20.78 0.66
N TYR A 277 -20.35 -21.87 -0.09
CA TYR A 277 -20.66 -21.85 -1.52
C TYR A 277 -22.16 -22.07 -1.76
N VAL A 278 -22.80 -21.17 -2.50
CA VAL A 278 -24.19 -21.34 -2.96
C VAL A 278 -24.18 -21.60 -4.47
N PHE A 279 -24.41 -22.84 -4.86
CA PHE A 279 -24.54 -23.27 -6.25
C PHE A 279 -25.93 -22.92 -6.79
N ARG A 280 -25.99 -22.37 -8.01
CA ARG A 280 -27.25 -21.89 -8.61
C ARG A 280 -28.24 -23.02 -8.88
N SER A 281 -27.74 -24.13 -9.42
CA SER A 281 -28.53 -25.25 -9.93
C SER A 281 -27.76 -26.57 -9.75
N SER A 282 -28.45 -27.70 -9.84
CA SER A 282 -27.82 -29.04 -9.88
C SER A 282 -27.37 -29.46 -11.29
N VAL A 283 -27.52 -28.59 -12.28
CA VAL A 283 -26.81 -28.66 -13.56
C VAL A 283 -25.86 -27.47 -13.73
N TYR A 284 -24.71 -27.73 -14.33
CA TYR A 284 -23.72 -26.76 -14.75
C TYR A 284 -23.81 -26.58 -16.27
N LEU A 285 -23.75 -25.34 -16.74
CA LEU A 285 -23.88 -24.95 -18.13
C LEU A 285 -22.59 -24.28 -18.60
N GLN A 286 -21.88 -24.99 -19.47
CA GLN A 286 -20.79 -24.45 -20.27
C GLN A 286 -21.34 -23.95 -21.61
N GLY A 287 -20.61 -23.05 -22.25
CA GLY A 287 -21.05 -22.40 -23.47
C GLY A 287 -19.88 -21.84 -24.25
N GLU A 288 -19.79 -22.26 -25.51
CA GLU A 288 -18.77 -21.85 -26.48
C GLU A 288 -19.45 -21.33 -27.75
N VAL A 289 -18.75 -20.50 -28.51
CA VAL A 289 -19.20 -20.05 -29.81
C VAL A 289 -18.02 -19.95 -30.76
N SER A 290 -18.21 -20.46 -31.97
CA SER A 290 -17.30 -20.33 -33.10
C SER A 290 -17.99 -19.53 -34.21
N ARG A 291 -17.20 -18.87 -35.06
CA ARG A 291 -17.69 -17.99 -36.12
C ARG A 291 -16.86 -18.18 -37.40
N GLU A 292 -17.53 -18.42 -38.51
CA GLU A 292 -16.94 -18.40 -39.86
C GLU A 292 -17.73 -17.38 -40.70
N ASP A 293 -17.08 -16.26 -41.04
CA ASP A 293 -17.71 -15.07 -41.65
C ASP A 293 -18.97 -14.58 -40.89
N ASP A 294 -20.15 -14.65 -41.49
CA ASP A 294 -21.43 -14.30 -40.86
C ASP A 294 -22.08 -15.49 -40.11
N GLU A 295 -21.63 -16.73 -40.31
CA GLU A 295 -22.18 -17.92 -39.64
C GLU A 295 -21.57 -18.11 -38.24
N ILE A 296 -22.43 -18.37 -37.25
CA ILE A 296 -22.03 -18.77 -35.89
C ILE A 296 -22.50 -20.19 -35.57
N THR A 297 -21.63 -20.97 -34.93
CA THR A 297 -22.00 -22.23 -34.28
C THR A 297 -21.82 -22.08 -32.77
N VAL A 298 -22.92 -22.16 -32.04
CA VAL A 298 -22.97 -22.14 -30.57
C VAL A 298 -23.02 -23.58 -30.06
N LEU A 299 -22.16 -23.90 -29.09
CA LEU A 299 -22.16 -25.18 -28.39
C LEU A 299 -22.51 -24.95 -26.92
N ALA A 300 -23.27 -25.88 -26.34
CA ALA A 300 -23.47 -25.98 -24.90
C ALA A 300 -23.14 -27.39 -24.44
N ASP A 301 -22.37 -27.49 -23.36
CA ASP A 301 -22.13 -28.74 -22.61
C ASP A 301 -22.78 -28.59 -21.23
N LEU A 302 -23.63 -29.56 -20.89
CA LEU A 302 -24.43 -29.56 -19.68
C LEU A 302 -24.08 -30.76 -18.82
N SER A 303 -23.64 -30.51 -17.59
CA SER A 303 -23.20 -31.55 -16.65
C SER A 303 -23.94 -31.49 -15.33
N LYS A 304 -24.14 -32.64 -14.68
CA LYS A 304 -24.73 -32.74 -13.34
C LYS A 304 -23.73 -32.25 -12.28
N VAL A 305 -24.24 -31.66 -11.20
CA VAL A 305 -23.44 -31.16 -10.08
C VAL A 305 -23.65 -32.02 -8.83
N ASN A 306 -22.55 -32.47 -8.22
CA ASN A 306 -22.52 -33.03 -6.87
C ASN A 306 -21.66 -32.14 -5.94
N LEU A 307 -22.08 -31.96 -4.70
CA LEU A 307 -21.41 -31.10 -3.71
C LEU A 307 -20.69 -31.90 -2.61
N ASP A 308 -20.62 -33.24 -2.70
CA ASP A 308 -20.05 -34.11 -1.65
C ASP A 308 -18.57 -33.81 -1.35
N MET A 309 -17.72 -33.66 -2.37
CA MET A 309 -16.29 -33.36 -2.19
C MET A 309 -16.07 -31.96 -1.63
N VAL A 310 -16.81 -30.96 -2.15
CA VAL A 310 -16.78 -29.58 -1.64
C VAL A 310 -17.23 -29.50 -0.18
N ASN A 311 -18.21 -30.32 0.22
CA ASN A 311 -18.64 -30.42 1.62
C ASN A 311 -17.63 -31.13 2.53
N GLN A 312 -16.87 -32.10 2.02
CA GLN A 312 -15.73 -32.69 2.74
C GLN A 312 -14.62 -31.64 2.94
N GLY A 313 -14.33 -30.84 1.92
CA GLY A 313 -13.46 -29.65 2.05
C GLY A 313 -12.66 -29.28 0.81
N GLU A 314 -12.86 -30.00 -0.30
CA GLU A 314 -12.20 -29.69 -1.56
C GLU A 314 -12.61 -28.31 -2.09
N TYR A 315 -11.68 -27.64 -2.78
CA TYR A 315 -12.00 -26.41 -3.50
C TYR A 315 -13.04 -26.71 -4.60
N PRO A 316 -14.05 -25.87 -4.84
CA PRO A 316 -15.10 -26.08 -5.84
C PRO A 316 -14.63 -25.86 -7.28
N SER A 317 -13.60 -26.58 -7.72
CA SER A 317 -13.25 -26.72 -9.14
C SER A 317 -14.19 -27.70 -9.84
N GLU A 318 -14.28 -27.61 -11.17
CA GLU A 318 -15.09 -28.50 -12.01
C GLU A 318 -14.85 -29.98 -11.72
N LYS A 319 -13.59 -30.41 -11.60
CA LYS A 319 -13.18 -31.77 -11.19
C LYS A 319 -13.83 -32.24 -9.89
N ASN A 320 -14.11 -31.32 -8.97
CA ASN A 320 -14.60 -31.59 -7.62
C ASN A 320 -16.12 -31.39 -7.48
N PHE A 321 -16.82 -30.90 -8.51
CA PHE A 321 -18.28 -30.77 -8.49
C PHE A 321 -19.03 -31.40 -9.69
N MET A 322 -18.38 -31.65 -10.83
CA MET A 322 -19.04 -32.27 -12.00
C MET A 322 -19.21 -33.78 -11.80
N ALA A 323 -20.42 -34.27 -12.05
CA ALA A 323 -20.85 -35.65 -11.81
C ALA A 323 -21.28 -36.40 -13.09
N GLY A 324 -20.75 -35.98 -14.25
CA GLY A 324 -21.09 -36.52 -15.57
C GLY A 324 -22.28 -35.81 -16.25
N PRO A 325 -22.62 -36.18 -17.48
CA PRO A 325 -23.46 -35.37 -18.38
C PRO A 325 -24.94 -35.27 -17.96
N ALA A 326 -25.59 -34.18 -18.35
CA ALA A 326 -27.00 -33.86 -18.12
C ALA A 326 -27.78 -33.84 -19.47
N GLY A 327 -28.05 -35.03 -20.00
CA GLY A 327 -28.77 -35.22 -21.26
C GLY A 327 -30.29 -35.02 -21.19
N ASN A 328 -30.88 -34.77 -22.36
CA ASN A 328 -32.30 -34.47 -22.58
C ASN A 328 -32.82 -33.27 -21.75
N VAL A 329 -31.99 -32.24 -21.58
CA VAL A 329 -32.35 -30.96 -20.95
C VAL A 329 -32.49 -29.88 -22.02
N LEU A 330 -33.50 -29.02 -21.87
CA LEU A 330 -33.71 -27.87 -22.76
C LEU A 330 -32.74 -26.73 -22.40
N VAL A 331 -31.91 -26.33 -23.37
CA VAL A 331 -31.11 -25.11 -23.30
C VAL A 331 -31.76 -24.05 -24.18
N GLN A 332 -32.09 -22.90 -23.59
CA GLN A 332 -32.56 -21.71 -24.28
C GLN A 332 -31.37 -20.79 -24.55
N GLY A 333 -31.38 -20.07 -25.67
CA GLY A 333 -30.34 -19.10 -26.01
C GLY A 333 -30.95 -17.79 -26.52
N SER A 334 -30.49 -16.65 -25.98
CA SER A 334 -30.94 -15.31 -26.40
C SER A 334 -29.74 -14.51 -26.91
N ILE A 335 -29.82 -13.98 -28.13
CA ILE A 335 -28.75 -13.21 -28.78
C ILE A 335 -29.01 -11.71 -28.63
N TYR A 336 -27.98 -10.95 -28.26
CA TYR A 336 -28.00 -9.51 -28.08
C TYR A 336 -26.83 -8.84 -28.80
N GLN A 337 -27.06 -7.70 -29.44
CA GLN A 337 -26.04 -6.84 -30.05
C GLN A 337 -25.58 -5.76 -29.07
N ASP A 338 -24.28 -5.51 -28.98
CA ASP A 338 -23.68 -4.45 -28.15
C ASP A 338 -23.61 -3.11 -28.94
N VAL A 339 -24.59 -2.23 -28.71
CA VAL A 339 -24.75 -0.95 -29.41
C VAL A 339 -24.15 0.20 -28.59
N TRP A 340 -23.03 0.74 -29.07
CA TRP A 340 -22.29 1.83 -28.42
C TRP A 340 -22.59 3.19 -29.06
N LYS A 341 -23.55 3.93 -28.50
CA LYS A 341 -23.88 5.27 -29.01
C LYS A 341 -22.96 6.32 -28.40
N LYS A 342 -22.05 6.89 -29.21
CA LYS A 342 -21.31 8.11 -28.84
C LYS A 342 -22.29 9.26 -28.62
N VAL A 343 -22.27 9.85 -27.42
CA VAL A 343 -23.04 11.05 -27.07
C VAL A 343 -22.09 12.09 -26.50
N GLU A 344 -22.30 13.35 -26.85
CA GLU A 344 -21.57 14.48 -26.27
C GLU A 344 -22.12 14.72 -24.85
N SER A 345 -21.27 14.57 -23.83
CA SER A 345 -21.65 14.78 -22.41
C SER A 345 -21.72 16.25 -22.06
N GLY A 346 -21.00 17.09 -22.82
CA GLY A 346 -20.96 18.53 -22.65
C GLY A 346 -19.72 19.11 -23.32
N GLU A 347 -19.53 20.40 -23.06
CA GLU A 347 -18.37 21.16 -23.51
C GLU A 347 -17.73 21.79 -22.28
N ARG A 348 -16.54 21.29 -21.90
CA ARG A 348 -15.74 21.95 -20.87
C ARG A 348 -14.76 22.91 -21.54
N TYR A 349 -14.67 24.12 -21.00
CA TYR A 349 -13.62 25.04 -21.40
C TYR A 349 -12.34 24.66 -20.67
N ASP A 350 -11.30 24.32 -21.42
CA ASP A 350 -9.94 24.24 -20.93
C ASP A 350 -9.42 25.67 -20.82
N PHE A 351 -9.59 26.27 -19.63
CA PHE A 351 -9.21 27.66 -19.34
C PHE A 351 -7.72 27.91 -19.62
N ILE A 352 -6.87 26.94 -19.29
CA ILE A 352 -5.43 26.98 -19.57
C ILE A 352 -5.19 27.02 -21.09
N ASN A 353 -5.71 26.08 -21.88
CA ASN A 353 -5.49 26.04 -23.33
C ASN A 353 -6.44 26.97 -24.12
N LYS A 354 -7.25 27.79 -23.45
CA LYS A 354 -8.31 28.66 -23.99
C LYS A 354 -9.18 27.95 -25.06
N LYS A 355 -9.56 26.69 -24.79
CA LYS A 355 -10.19 25.81 -25.78
C LYS A 355 -11.43 25.10 -25.25
N VAL A 356 -12.52 25.15 -26.01
CA VAL A 356 -13.67 24.26 -25.81
C VAL A 356 -13.29 22.82 -26.17
N VAL A 357 -13.37 21.92 -25.20
CA VAL A 357 -13.22 20.47 -25.38
C VAL A 357 -14.60 19.83 -25.27
N LYS A 358 -15.04 19.21 -26.38
CA LYS A 358 -16.23 18.35 -26.40
C LYS A 358 -15.90 17.06 -25.68
N ASP A 359 -16.47 16.88 -24.49
CA ASP A 359 -16.40 15.60 -23.78
C ASP A 359 -17.44 14.64 -24.36
N TYR A 360 -17.09 13.36 -24.44
CA TYR A 360 -17.97 12.31 -24.95
C TYR A 360 -18.07 11.16 -23.97
N TYR A 361 -19.30 10.68 -23.79
CA TYR A 361 -19.59 9.40 -23.16
C TYR A 361 -20.20 8.46 -24.19
N TYR A 362 -19.80 7.19 -24.15
CA TYR A 362 -20.37 6.17 -25.03
C TYR A 362 -21.45 5.45 -24.25
N ASN A 363 -22.72 5.77 -24.55
CA ASN A 363 -23.84 5.04 -24.00
C ASN A 363 -23.83 3.62 -24.57
N HIS A 364 -23.46 2.66 -23.73
CA HIS A 364 -23.71 1.26 -23.98
C HIS A 364 -25.21 0.99 -23.91
N SER A 365 -25.71 0.20 -24.84
CA SER A 365 -27.08 -0.28 -24.88
C SER A 365 -27.07 -1.64 -25.57
N THR A 366 -27.92 -2.57 -25.13
CA THR A 366 -28.01 -3.89 -25.74
C THR A 366 -29.32 -4.02 -26.50
N GLN A 367 -29.26 -4.56 -27.72
CA GLN A 367 -30.42 -4.79 -28.57
C GLN A 367 -30.62 -6.30 -28.71
N HIS A 368 -31.78 -6.82 -28.29
CA HIS A 368 -32.15 -8.20 -28.53
C HIS A 368 -32.32 -8.46 -30.04
N VAL A 369 -31.81 -9.60 -30.51
CA VAL A 369 -31.71 -9.96 -31.93
C VAL A 369 -32.65 -11.13 -32.24
N SER A 370 -32.52 -12.22 -31.47
CA SER A 370 -33.29 -13.46 -31.66
C SER A 370 -33.17 -14.36 -30.43
N ASP A 371 -34.10 -15.32 -30.34
CA ASP A 371 -34.04 -16.44 -29.39
C ASP A 371 -33.98 -17.76 -30.15
N PHE A 372 -33.29 -18.74 -29.57
CA PHE A 372 -33.20 -20.11 -30.05
C PHE A 372 -33.34 -21.11 -28.89
N SER A 373 -33.48 -22.39 -29.23
CA SER A 373 -33.52 -23.47 -28.25
C SER A 373 -32.97 -24.76 -28.83
N MET A 374 -32.30 -25.53 -27.98
CA MET A 374 -31.66 -26.81 -28.31
C MET A 374 -31.81 -27.77 -27.14
N ILE A 375 -31.72 -29.07 -27.39
CA ILE A 375 -31.88 -30.11 -26.35
C ILE A 375 -30.58 -30.91 -26.29
N THR A 376 -30.08 -31.17 -25.09
CA THR A 376 -28.84 -31.92 -24.89
C THR A 376 -29.01 -33.40 -25.24
N ASP A 377 -27.99 -33.98 -25.87
CA ASP A 377 -27.92 -35.42 -26.14
C ASP A 377 -27.56 -36.22 -24.86
N GLU A 378 -27.40 -37.54 -24.95
CA GLU A 378 -27.01 -38.39 -23.81
C GLU A 378 -25.62 -38.05 -23.24
N ASN A 379 -24.77 -37.36 -24.01
CA ASN A 379 -23.47 -36.83 -23.57
C ASN A 379 -23.56 -35.43 -22.96
N GLY A 380 -24.77 -34.86 -22.82
CA GLY A 380 -24.99 -33.53 -22.26
C GLY A 380 -24.78 -32.39 -23.27
N GLN A 381 -24.58 -32.69 -24.55
CA GLN A 381 -24.13 -31.70 -25.54
C GLN A 381 -25.27 -31.26 -26.46
N ALA A 382 -25.32 -29.96 -26.76
CA ALA A 382 -26.28 -29.35 -27.66
C ALA A 382 -25.59 -28.32 -28.58
N SER A 383 -26.12 -28.13 -29.78
CA SER A 383 -25.59 -27.17 -30.75
C SER A 383 -26.69 -26.37 -31.46
N PHE A 384 -26.35 -25.15 -31.87
CA PHE A 384 -27.20 -24.25 -32.66
C PHE A 384 -26.34 -23.50 -33.70
N THR A 385 -26.88 -23.33 -34.90
CA THR A 385 -26.25 -22.60 -36.02
C THR A 385 -27.13 -21.43 -36.45
N GLY A 386 -26.54 -20.26 -36.69
CA GLY A 386 -27.28 -19.07 -37.14
C GLY A 386 -26.39 -18.01 -37.80
N GLU A 387 -27.00 -16.97 -38.35
CA GLU A 387 -26.30 -15.87 -39.05
C GLU A 387 -26.30 -14.58 -38.21
N LEU A 388 -25.15 -13.89 -38.14
CA LEU A 388 -24.96 -12.57 -37.52
C LEU A 388 -23.99 -11.72 -38.38
N ASP A 389 -24.20 -10.41 -38.43
CA ASP A 389 -23.39 -9.46 -39.23
C ASP A 389 -21.93 -9.36 -38.72
N GLN A 390 -20.95 -9.50 -39.62
CA GLN A 390 -19.53 -9.57 -39.25
C GLN A 390 -18.96 -8.29 -38.62
N GLU A 391 -19.46 -7.08 -38.94
CA GLU A 391 -18.93 -5.84 -38.37
C GLU A 391 -19.34 -5.67 -36.90
N ASN A 392 -20.50 -6.24 -36.51
CA ASN A 392 -21.15 -6.01 -35.23
C ASN A 392 -20.71 -6.99 -34.14
N SER A 393 -20.65 -6.48 -32.90
CA SER A 393 -20.35 -7.26 -31.69
C SER A 393 -21.64 -7.68 -30.99
N TYR A 394 -21.68 -8.91 -30.51
CA TYR A 394 -22.83 -9.53 -29.87
C TYR A 394 -22.43 -10.30 -28.61
N TYR A 395 -23.42 -10.69 -27.82
CA TYR A 395 -23.29 -11.76 -26.83
C TYR A 395 -24.54 -12.63 -26.82
N ILE A 396 -24.35 -13.88 -26.41
CA ILE A 396 -25.38 -14.90 -26.31
C ILE A 396 -25.52 -15.27 -24.83
N VAL A 397 -26.75 -15.23 -24.31
CA VAL A 397 -27.07 -15.76 -22.98
C VAL A 397 -27.70 -17.13 -23.18
N LEU A 398 -26.95 -18.17 -22.84
CA LEU A 398 -27.45 -19.53 -22.73
C LEU A 398 -28.08 -19.72 -21.35
N SER A 399 -29.15 -20.51 -21.27
CA SER A 399 -29.94 -20.74 -20.06
C SER A 399 -30.43 -22.19 -20.01
N ALA A 400 -30.28 -22.85 -18.86
CA ALA A 400 -30.84 -24.16 -18.59
C ALA A 400 -31.54 -24.18 -17.22
N GLU A 401 -32.45 -25.13 -17.00
CA GLU A 401 -33.21 -25.32 -15.76
C GLU A 401 -33.07 -26.77 -15.30
N ASP A 402 -32.91 -27.01 -13.99
CA ASP A 402 -32.88 -28.37 -13.45
C ASP A 402 -34.26 -28.88 -13.00
N ASN A 403 -34.32 -30.15 -12.59
CA ASN A 403 -35.56 -30.83 -12.17
C ASN A 403 -36.24 -30.20 -10.93
N GLU A 404 -35.58 -29.28 -10.22
CA GLU A 404 -36.13 -28.54 -9.07
C GLU A 404 -36.50 -27.09 -9.43
N GLY A 405 -36.47 -26.73 -10.73
CA GLY A 405 -36.81 -25.40 -11.23
C GLY A 405 -35.69 -24.36 -11.10
N ARG A 406 -34.43 -24.78 -10.91
CA ARG A 406 -33.31 -23.87 -10.68
C ARG A 406 -32.59 -23.52 -11.98
N LYS A 407 -32.70 -22.25 -12.37
CA LYS A 407 -32.05 -21.69 -13.55
C LYS A 407 -30.53 -21.53 -13.37
N ILE A 408 -29.77 -21.89 -14.41
CA ILE A 408 -28.36 -21.52 -14.60
C ILE A 408 -28.24 -20.74 -15.92
N GLU A 409 -27.40 -19.70 -15.93
CA GLU A 409 -27.16 -18.86 -17.11
C GLU A 409 -25.66 -18.76 -17.40
N ARG A 410 -25.31 -18.75 -18.70
CA ARG A 410 -23.93 -18.59 -19.19
C ARG A 410 -23.93 -17.57 -20.33
N ARG A 411 -23.24 -16.45 -20.14
CA ARG A 411 -22.95 -15.50 -21.23
C ARG A 411 -21.72 -15.97 -22.02
N VAL A 412 -21.80 -15.87 -23.34
CA VAL A 412 -20.71 -16.08 -24.30
C VAL A 412 -20.64 -14.85 -25.22
N THR A 413 -19.45 -14.32 -25.49
CA THR A 413 -19.27 -13.13 -26.34
C THR A 413 -18.99 -13.54 -27.79
N VAL A 414 -19.56 -12.82 -28.76
CA VAL A 414 -19.27 -12.96 -30.20
C VAL A 414 -18.70 -11.62 -30.71
N PRO A 415 -17.38 -11.49 -30.91
CA PRO A 415 -16.78 -10.24 -31.36
C PRO A 415 -17.15 -9.92 -32.82
N GLY A 416 -17.22 -8.62 -33.13
CA GLY A 416 -17.34 -8.09 -34.48
C GLY A 416 -16.00 -7.55 -35.01
N SER A 417 -15.80 -7.57 -36.32
CA SER A 417 -14.54 -7.24 -37.00
C SER A 417 -14.05 -5.80 -36.77
N GLY A 418 -14.95 -4.89 -36.37
CA GLY A 418 -14.63 -3.51 -36.00
C GLY A 418 -13.87 -3.35 -34.66
N ARG A 419 -13.66 -4.43 -33.91
CA ARG A 419 -12.75 -4.50 -32.75
C ARG A 419 -11.81 -5.70 -32.91
N PRO A 420 -10.59 -5.67 -32.33
CA PRO A 420 -9.86 -6.92 -32.15
C PRO A 420 -10.72 -7.87 -31.33
N ALA A 421 -10.83 -9.13 -31.76
CA ALA A 421 -11.43 -10.19 -30.95
C ALA A 421 -10.68 -10.30 -29.61
N GLU A 422 -11.37 -10.77 -28.56
CA GLU A 422 -10.73 -11.09 -27.28
C GLU A 422 -9.84 -12.33 -27.46
N TYR A 423 -8.63 -12.06 -27.95
CA TYR A 423 -7.46 -12.89 -28.17
C TYR A 423 -7.68 -14.41 -28.29
N ASP A 424 -7.63 -14.92 -29.52
CA ASP A 424 -7.15 -16.27 -29.83
C ASP A 424 -5.64 -16.37 -29.53
N TYR A 425 -5.29 -16.30 -28.24
CA TYR A 425 -3.92 -16.26 -27.78
C TYR A 425 -3.35 -17.68 -27.67
N LYS A 426 -2.61 -18.09 -28.69
CA LYS A 426 -1.72 -19.25 -28.62
C LYS A 426 -0.70 -19.05 -27.50
N TYR A 427 -0.96 -19.62 -26.33
CA TYR A 427 0.00 -19.71 -25.24
C TYR A 427 0.72 -21.06 -25.30
N TYR A 428 2.02 -21.05 -25.00
CA TYR A 428 2.85 -22.23 -25.01
C TYR A 428 3.33 -22.52 -23.60
N HIS A 429 3.18 -23.76 -23.15
CA HIS A 429 3.53 -24.14 -21.80
C HIS A 429 3.99 -25.60 -21.71
N PHE A 430 4.66 -25.94 -20.62
CA PHE A 430 4.87 -27.33 -20.23
C PHE A 430 3.73 -27.78 -19.33
N GLN A 431 3.04 -28.85 -19.71
CA GLN A 431 2.14 -29.58 -18.83
C GLN A 431 2.84 -30.82 -18.29
N GLU A 432 2.59 -31.16 -17.03
CA GLU A 432 2.94 -32.45 -16.45
C GLU A 432 1.71 -33.36 -16.37
N LYS A 433 1.93 -34.68 -16.55
CA LYS A 433 0.93 -35.76 -16.47
C LYS A 433 0.19 -35.87 -15.12
N GLU A 434 0.77 -35.31 -14.06
CA GLU A 434 0.22 -35.20 -12.72
C GLU A 434 0.36 -33.73 -12.27
N GLN A 435 -0.73 -32.96 -12.36
CA GLN A 435 -0.71 -31.54 -12.01
C GLN A 435 -0.36 -31.32 -10.54
N GLY A 436 0.57 -30.42 -10.27
CA GLY A 436 1.00 -30.07 -8.90
C GLY A 436 2.01 -31.04 -8.27
N LYS A 437 2.56 -31.99 -9.03
CA LYS A 437 3.59 -32.92 -8.53
C LYS A 437 4.84 -32.20 -8.02
N LYS A 438 5.43 -32.74 -6.96
CA LYS A 438 6.75 -32.40 -6.44
C LYS A 438 7.65 -33.65 -6.47
N TYR A 439 8.96 -33.45 -6.44
CA TYR A 439 9.95 -34.50 -6.71
C TYR A 439 10.92 -34.75 -5.56
N VAL A 440 11.32 -36.00 -5.34
CA VAL A 440 12.51 -36.35 -4.54
C VAL A 440 13.73 -36.66 -5.43
N PRO A 441 14.97 -36.45 -4.95
CA PRO A 441 16.18 -36.78 -5.69
C PRO A 441 16.21 -38.22 -6.25
N GLY A 442 16.41 -38.34 -7.56
CA GLY A 442 16.43 -39.58 -8.31
C GLY A 442 15.19 -39.85 -9.17
N GLU A 443 14.07 -39.17 -8.91
CA GLU A 443 12.84 -39.26 -9.71
C GLU A 443 12.98 -38.61 -11.10
N ALA A 444 12.07 -39.00 -11.99
CA ALA A 444 12.01 -38.50 -13.36
C ALA A 444 10.89 -37.47 -13.52
N VAL A 445 11.27 -36.25 -13.91
CA VAL A 445 10.40 -35.20 -14.43
C VAL A 445 9.99 -35.56 -15.85
N SER A 446 8.71 -35.40 -16.21
CA SER A 446 8.20 -35.66 -17.56
C SER A 446 7.18 -34.60 -17.97
N LEU A 447 7.58 -33.76 -18.92
CA LEU A 447 6.83 -32.59 -19.38
C LEU A 447 6.44 -32.75 -20.85
N THR A 448 5.26 -32.28 -21.20
CA THR A 448 4.77 -32.19 -22.58
C THR A 448 4.64 -30.71 -22.96
N PHE A 449 5.28 -30.30 -24.07
CA PHE A 449 5.15 -28.96 -24.65
C PHE A 449 3.82 -28.86 -25.40
N LEU A 450 2.94 -27.98 -24.94
CA LEU A 450 1.62 -27.74 -25.52
C LEU A 450 1.55 -26.38 -26.24
N GLU A 451 0.72 -26.31 -27.28
CA GLU A 451 0.07 -25.09 -27.75
C GLU A 451 -1.36 -25.11 -27.22
N ASN A 452 -1.72 -24.13 -26.38
CA ASN A 452 -2.90 -24.19 -25.52
C ASN A 452 -2.93 -25.56 -24.80
N ASP A 453 -3.96 -26.38 -25.02
CA ASP A 453 -4.10 -27.73 -24.44
C ASP A 453 -3.62 -28.87 -25.37
N THR A 454 -3.08 -28.57 -26.54
CA THR A 454 -2.71 -29.56 -27.58
C THR A 454 -1.20 -29.78 -27.68
N ALA A 455 -0.76 -31.03 -27.59
CA ALA A 455 0.66 -31.39 -27.74
C ALA A 455 1.15 -31.17 -29.17
N ILE A 456 2.26 -30.43 -29.32
CA ILE A 456 2.74 -30.03 -30.65
C ILE A 456 3.26 -31.25 -31.46
N PRO A 457 2.87 -31.42 -32.73
CA PRO A 457 3.34 -32.51 -33.58
C PRO A 457 4.86 -32.61 -33.72
N SER A 458 5.37 -33.84 -33.75
CA SER A 458 6.81 -34.11 -33.88
C SER A 458 7.38 -33.65 -35.23
N ARG A 459 8.52 -32.95 -35.20
CA ARG A 459 9.23 -32.42 -36.37
C ARG A 459 10.74 -32.38 -36.13
N GLU A 460 11.52 -32.83 -37.12
CA GLU A 460 12.98 -32.99 -37.06
C GLU A 460 13.72 -31.72 -36.57
N LYS A 461 14.40 -31.83 -35.42
CA LYS A 461 15.14 -30.76 -34.72
C LYS A 461 14.36 -29.43 -34.67
N ALA A 462 13.11 -29.49 -34.22
CA ALA A 462 12.21 -28.33 -34.11
C ALA A 462 12.04 -27.80 -32.66
N PHE A 463 12.46 -28.56 -31.66
CA PHE A 463 12.38 -28.18 -30.25
C PHE A 463 13.79 -27.97 -29.67
N LEU A 464 13.95 -26.95 -28.83
CA LEU A 464 15.11 -26.73 -27.98
C LEU A 464 14.62 -26.68 -26.53
N TYR A 465 15.05 -27.64 -25.73
CA TYR A 465 14.79 -27.68 -24.29
C TYR A 465 16.04 -27.28 -23.52
N PHE A 466 15.88 -26.58 -22.41
CA PHE A 466 17.00 -26.27 -21.52
C PHE A 466 16.54 -26.02 -20.09
N ARG A 467 17.44 -26.19 -19.13
CA ARG A 467 17.12 -26.13 -17.69
C ARG A 467 18.29 -25.66 -16.83
N GLY A 468 17.96 -25.19 -15.63
CA GLY A 468 18.92 -24.89 -14.56
C GLY A 468 18.32 -24.09 -13.41
N GLN A 469 19.16 -23.72 -12.44
CA GLN A 469 18.79 -22.90 -11.28
C GLN A 469 19.13 -21.41 -11.47
N LYS A 470 20.42 -21.04 -11.42
CA LYS A 470 20.90 -19.65 -11.63
C LYS A 470 21.25 -19.34 -13.08
N GLN A 471 21.58 -20.38 -13.84
CA GLN A 471 22.12 -20.31 -15.20
C GLN A 471 21.75 -21.59 -15.95
N ILE A 472 21.88 -21.62 -17.27
CA ILE A 472 21.60 -22.82 -18.07
C ILE A 472 22.64 -23.91 -17.76
N GLU A 473 22.21 -25.01 -17.16
CA GLU A 473 23.05 -26.16 -16.80
C GLU A 473 23.13 -27.20 -17.93
N THR A 474 22.07 -27.33 -18.73
CA THR A 474 21.96 -28.31 -19.81
C THR A 474 20.91 -27.86 -20.83
N TYR A 475 21.14 -28.17 -22.11
CA TYR A 475 20.16 -28.06 -23.19
C TYR A 475 20.08 -29.38 -23.98
N GLU A 476 19.00 -29.54 -24.76
CA GLU A 476 18.73 -30.68 -25.64
C GLU A 476 17.96 -30.19 -26.87
N VAL A 477 18.36 -30.60 -28.07
CA VAL A 477 17.59 -30.31 -29.31
C VAL A 477 16.82 -31.56 -29.71
N ALA A 478 15.50 -31.46 -29.63
CA ALA A 478 14.57 -32.58 -29.77
C ALA A 478 13.69 -32.46 -31.03
N SER A 479 13.03 -33.57 -31.37
CA SER A 479 12.13 -33.67 -32.53
C SER A 479 10.67 -33.95 -32.17
N GLY A 480 10.32 -33.97 -30.89
CA GLY A 480 8.96 -34.16 -30.38
C GLY A 480 8.74 -33.32 -29.13
N SER A 481 7.48 -33.21 -28.71
CA SER A 481 7.01 -32.32 -27.62
C SER A 481 7.28 -32.83 -26.19
N GLU A 482 7.73 -34.08 -26.02
CA GLU A 482 8.09 -34.64 -24.72
C GLU A 482 9.52 -34.22 -24.31
N TYR A 483 9.66 -33.68 -23.09
CA TYR A 483 10.95 -33.45 -22.43
C TYR A 483 10.98 -34.19 -21.09
N GLY A 484 12.12 -34.78 -20.71
CA GLY A 484 12.21 -35.52 -19.46
C GLY A 484 13.63 -35.60 -18.91
N PHE A 485 13.76 -35.46 -17.59
CA PHE A 485 15.05 -35.41 -16.91
C PHE A 485 14.96 -35.93 -15.47
N LYS A 486 16.11 -36.21 -14.85
CA LYS A 486 16.15 -36.55 -13.42
C LYS A 486 16.27 -35.33 -12.53
N PHE A 487 15.48 -35.30 -11.46
CA PHE A 487 15.64 -34.39 -10.32
C PHE A 487 16.79 -34.90 -9.43
N ASN A 488 17.61 -34.01 -8.87
CA ASN A 488 18.83 -34.37 -8.12
C ASN A 488 18.93 -33.59 -6.80
N GLU A 489 19.83 -34.01 -5.90
CA GLU A 489 20.13 -33.29 -4.65
C GLU A 489 20.50 -31.81 -4.91
N ASN A 490 21.34 -31.55 -5.91
CA ASN A 490 21.70 -30.18 -6.31
C ASN A 490 20.54 -29.39 -6.93
N SER A 491 19.43 -30.05 -7.29
CA SER A 491 18.21 -29.41 -7.83
C SER A 491 17.24 -28.96 -6.72
N ILE A 492 17.59 -29.10 -5.45
CA ILE A 492 16.80 -28.59 -4.32
C ILE A 492 17.09 -27.07 -4.17
N PRO A 493 16.08 -26.19 -4.02
CA PRO A 493 14.65 -26.46 -3.85
C PRO A 493 13.88 -26.73 -5.17
N ASN A 494 14.39 -26.25 -6.30
CA ASN A 494 13.77 -26.46 -7.61
C ASN A 494 14.82 -26.50 -8.73
N VAL A 495 14.43 -26.99 -9.90
CA VAL A 495 15.11 -26.70 -11.17
C VAL A 495 14.09 -26.22 -12.19
N THR A 496 14.40 -25.15 -12.91
CA THR A 496 13.47 -24.54 -13.86
C THR A 496 13.80 -25.00 -15.27
N ALA A 497 12.78 -25.40 -16.02
CA ALA A 497 12.87 -25.89 -17.39
C ALA A 497 12.11 -24.97 -18.37
N TYR A 498 12.70 -24.75 -19.53
CA TYR A 498 12.15 -23.96 -20.63
C TYR A 498 12.18 -24.76 -21.92
N GLY A 499 11.18 -24.53 -22.77
CA GLY A 499 11.15 -25.04 -24.13
C GLY A 499 11.03 -23.91 -25.15
N VAL A 500 11.63 -24.12 -26.32
CA VAL A 500 11.41 -23.32 -27.52
C VAL A 500 11.00 -24.25 -28.65
N TYR A 501 9.86 -23.99 -29.28
CA TYR A 501 9.43 -24.64 -30.51
C TYR A 501 9.61 -23.68 -31.69
N PHE A 502 10.36 -24.08 -32.71
CA PHE A 502 10.37 -23.39 -33.99
C PHE A 502 9.20 -23.91 -34.83
N ASP A 503 8.24 -23.05 -35.18
CA ASP A 503 7.04 -23.43 -35.95
C ASP A 503 7.30 -23.57 -37.46
N GLY A 504 8.40 -22.98 -37.97
CA GLY A 504 8.76 -22.95 -39.39
C GLY A 504 8.94 -21.54 -39.94
N VAL A 505 8.30 -20.57 -39.28
CA VAL A 505 8.35 -19.13 -39.53
C VAL A 505 8.93 -18.40 -38.31
N SER A 506 8.52 -18.78 -37.09
CA SER A 506 8.87 -18.09 -35.84
C SER A 506 9.22 -19.04 -34.69
N TYR A 507 9.64 -18.46 -33.56
CA TYR A 507 9.99 -19.18 -32.33
C TYR A 507 8.96 -18.92 -31.23
N GLN A 508 8.40 -20.01 -30.71
CA GLN A 508 7.40 -20.07 -29.65
C GLN A 508 8.07 -20.57 -28.37
N GLU A 509 7.77 -19.98 -27.22
CA GLU A 509 8.53 -20.17 -25.97
C GLU A 509 7.58 -20.50 -24.82
N THR A 510 7.96 -21.45 -23.95
CA THR A 510 7.22 -21.68 -22.70
C THR A 510 7.56 -20.63 -21.65
N SER A 511 6.63 -20.41 -20.72
CA SER A 511 7.01 -19.96 -19.37
C SER A 511 7.97 -20.96 -18.70
N GLY A 512 8.70 -20.52 -17.68
CA GLY A 512 9.60 -21.38 -16.92
C GLY A 512 8.82 -22.35 -16.04
N TYR A 513 8.81 -23.64 -16.38
CA TYR A 513 8.22 -24.67 -15.53
C TYR A 513 9.15 -24.97 -14.36
N ILE A 514 8.63 -24.94 -13.14
CA ILE A 514 9.39 -25.15 -11.90
C ILE A 514 9.18 -26.60 -11.44
N ALA A 515 10.16 -27.47 -11.67
CA ALA A 515 10.19 -28.78 -11.00
C ALA A 515 10.60 -28.56 -9.54
N ALA A 516 9.65 -28.61 -8.62
CA ALA A 516 9.86 -28.32 -7.20
C ALA A 516 10.17 -29.58 -6.37
N PHE A 517 10.98 -29.44 -5.33
CA PHE A 517 11.28 -30.48 -4.36
C PHE A 517 10.07 -30.82 -3.49
N ALA A 518 9.85 -32.12 -3.24
CA ALA A 518 8.87 -32.64 -2.29
C ALA A 518 9.37 -32.40 -0.85
N SER A 519 9.23 -31.16 -0.38
CA SER A 519 9.66 -30.71 0.95
C SER A 519 9.02 -31.50 2.09
N GLU A 520 7.87 -32.14 1.84
CA GLU A 520 7.23 -33.11 2.74
C GLU A 520 8.21 -34.22 3.16
N SER A 521 9.13 -34.65 2.29
CA SER A 521 10.15 -35.66 2.62
C SER A 521 11.17 -35.21 3.69
N LYS A 522 11.15 -33.93 4.08
CA LYS A 522 11.95 -33.30 5.14
C LYS A 522 11.12 -32.96 6.40
N GLU A 523 9.88 -33.42 6.49
CA GLU A 523 8.96 -33.11 7.59
C GLU A 523 9.36 -33.75 8.93
N LEU A 524 9.35 -32.93 9.99
CA LEU A 524 9.43 -33.36 11.38
C LEU A 524 8.02 -33.47 12.00
N LYS A 525 7.75 -34.62 12.61
CA LYS A 525 6.60 -34.85 13.48
C LYS A 525 6.97 -34.43 14.90
N ILE A 526 6.38 -33.32 15.34
CA ILE A 526 6.59 -32.73 16.66
C ILE A 526 5.36 -33.06 17.52
N GLN A 527 5.58 -33.48 18.76
CA GLN A 527 4.53 -33.70 19.75
C GLN A 527 4.82 -32.91 21.02
N ILE A 528 3.98 -31.91 21.28
CA ILE A 528 3.93 -31.15 22.54
C ILE A 528 3.00 -31.88 23.53
N LYS A 529 3.38 -31.93 24.81
CA LYS A 529 2.54 -32.38 25.92
C LYS A 529 2.80 -31.59 27.19
N THR A 530 1.73 -31.22 27.88
CA THR A 530 1.71 -30.56 29.18
C THR A 530 1.41 -31.56 30.30
N ASP A 531 1.78 -31.26 31.55
CA ASP A 531 1.49 -32.12 32.72
C ASP A 531 0.01 -32.15 33.13
N LYS A 532 -0.77 -31.14 32.74
CA LYS A 532 -2.23 -31.03 32.93
C LYS A 532 -2.90 -30.67 31.60
N THR A 533 -4.20 -30.93 31.50
CA THR A 533 -5.04 -30.53 30.34
C THR A 533 -5.68 -29.16 30.50
N GLN A 534 -5.50 -28.51 31.65
CA GLN A 534 -6.09 -27.22 32.03
C GLN A 534 -5.39 -26.72 33.31
N TYR A 535 -5.15 -25.42 33.38
CA TYR A 535 -4.37 -24.74 34.44
C TYR A 535 -5.18 -23.59 35.06
N ARG A 536 -4.60 -22.96 36.08
CA ARG A 536 -5.08 -21.71 36.69
C ARG A 536 -4.05 -20.59 36.50
N PRO A 537 -4.46 -19.31 36.60
CA PRO A 537 -3.57 -18.19 36.84
C PRO A 537 -2.48 -18.51 37.87
N GLY A 538 -1.22 -18.18 37.57
CA GLY A 538 -0.07 -18.44 38.45
C GLY A 538 0.34 -19.91 38.60
N GLU A 539 -0.23 -20.87 37.85
CA GLU A 539 0.24 -22.25 37.90
C GLU A 539 1.45 -22.48 36.98
N THR A 540 2.45 -23.18 37.50
CA THR A 540 3.56 -23.71 36.70
C THR A 540 3.08 -24.78 35.72
N VAL A 541 3.58 -24.70 34.48
CA VAL A 541 3.43 -25.70 33.41
C VAL A 541 4.75 -26.43 33.25
N ALA A 542 4.72 -27.77 33.20
CA ALA A 542 5.81 -28.56 32.65
C ALA A 542 5.44 -29.00 31.22
N LEU A 543 6.19 -28.51 30.23
CA LEU A 543 5.98 -28.78 28.82
C LEU A 543 7.09 -29.69 28.29
N SER A 544 6.70 -30.83 27.73
CA SER A 544 7.58 -31.81 27.10
C SER A 544 7.39 -31.83 25.59
N VAL A 545 8.51 -31.92 24.87
CA VAL A 545 8.58 -31.98 23.41
C VAL A 545 9.18 -33.33 23.01
N GLN A 546 8.55 -34.02 22.05
CA GLN A 546 9.12 -35.17 21.36
C GLN A 546 9.16 -34.88 19.85
N VAL A 547 10.36 -34.88 19.27
CA VAL A 547 10.58 -34.71 17.82
C VAL A 547 10.96 -36.06 17.20
N THR A 548 10.34 -36.37 16.07
CA THR A 548 10.66 -37.54 15.23
C THR A 548 10.60 -37.17 13.75
N ASN A 549 11.34 -37.85 12.87
CA ASN A 549 11.16 -37.68 11.43
C ASN A 549 9.95 -38.49 10.90
N GLN A 550 9.62 -38.37 9.61
CA GLN A 550 8.48 -39.08 9.00
C GLN A 550 8.47 -40.60 9.24
N ASN A 551 9.63 -41.23 9.41
CA ASN A 551 9.76 -42.67 9.72
C ASN A 551 9.56 -43.01 11.22
N ASN A 552 9.07 -42.05 12.01
CA ASN A 552 8.89 -42.11 13.47
C ASN A 552 10.18 -42.43 14.25
N LYS A 553 11.35 -42.14 13.67
CA LYS A 553 12.63 -42.23 14.39
C LYS A 553 12.86 -40.92 15.15
N PRO A 554 13.27 -40.95 16.43
CA PRO A 554 13.69 -39.75 17.13
C PRO A 554 14.87 -39.08 16.42
N VAL A 555 14.89 -37.75 16.47
CA VAL A 555 15.97 -36.93 15.89
C VAL A 555 16.36 -35.81 16.84
N LYS A 556 17.65 -35.48 16.82
CA LYS A 556 18.17 -34.29 17.47
C LYS A 556 17.80 -33.06 16.64
N ALA A 557 17.10 -32.12 17.24
CA ALA A 557 16.64 -30.88 16.63
C ALA A 557 16.80 -29.73 17.63
N GLU A 558 16.89 -28.51 17.11
CA GLU A 558 16.63 -27.31 17.87
C GLU A 558 15.14 -26.96 17.75
N VAL A 559 14.51 -26.59 18.87
CA VAL A 559 13.08 -26.32 18.96
C VAL A 559 12.84 -24.96 19.61
N ASN A 560 12.41 -23.98 18.81
CA ASN A 560 11.89 -22.72 19.32
C ASN A 560 10.44 -22.92 19.77
N LEU A 561 10.14 -22.45 20.98
CA LEU A 561 8.85 -22.47 21.64
C LEU A 561 8.47 -21.03 22.00
N ASN A 562 7.33 -20.61 21.47
CA ASN A 562 6.71 -19.33 21.74
C ASN A 562 5.34 -19.57 22.40
N LEU A 563 4.99 -18.82 23.46
CA LEU A 563 3.70 -18.97 24.14
C LEU A 563 2.97 -17.64 24.26
N VAL A 564 1.87 -17.55 23.53
CA VAL A 564 1.19 -16.30 23.17
C VAL A 564 -0.32 -16.54 23.32
N ASP A 565 -1.04 -15.67 24.03
CA ASP A 565 -2.49 -15.76 24.33
C ASP A 565 -3.32 -16.06 23.05
N GLU A 566 -4.47 -16.74 23.10
CA GLU A 566 -5.26 -17.03 21.88
C GLU A 566 -6.11 -15.82 21.45
N ALA A 567 -6.37 -14.90 22.37
CA ALA A 567 -7.16 -13.71 22.13
C ALA A 567 -6.37 -12.59 21.41
N ILE A 568 -5.04 -12.76 21.28
CA ILE A 568 -4.20 -11.96 20.38
C ILE A 568 -4.49 -12.33 18.92
N TYR A 569 -4.34 -13.60 18.55
CA TYR A 569 -4.61 -14.08 17.18
C TYR A 569 -6.09 -14.01 16.72
N ASN A 570 -7.01 -13.48 17.54
CA ASN A 570 -8.43 -13.35 17.19
C ASN A 570 -8.77 -12.06 16.44
N MET A 571 -8.06 -10.96 16.69
CA MET A 571 -8.36 -9.70 15.98
C MET A 571 -8.00 -9.83 14.50
N VAL A 572 -6.85 -10.48 14.24
CA VAL A 572 -6.46 -11.14 12.99
C VAL A 572 -5.30 -12.13 13.29
N GLU A 573 -4.95 -13.04 12.37
CA GLU A 573 -4.45 -14.40 12.67
C GLU A 573 -3.10 -14.78 12.01
N GLN A 574 -2.09 -15.17 12.82
CA GLN A 574 -0.73 -15.53 12.37
C GLN A 574 -0.58 -17.04 12.07
N HIS A 575 -0.19 -17.40 10.85
CA HIS A 575 0.04 -18.79 10.43
C HIS A 575 1.54 -19.14 10.27
N VAL A 576 1.95 -20.33 10.74
CA VAL A 576 3.34 -20.83 10.67
C VAL A 576 3.49 -22.06 9.76
N ASN A 577 4.46 -22.00 8.83
CA ASN A 577 4.82 -23.10 7.92
C ASN A 577 6.33 -23.08 7.60
N LEU A 578 7.16 -23.36 8.60
CA LEU A 578 8.63 -23.33 8.48
C LEU A 578 9.14 -24.18 7.31
N LEU A 579 8.66 -25.42 7.20
CA LEU A 579 9.06 -26.36 6.16
C LEU A 579 8.65 -25.87 4.76
N GLY A 580 7.46 -25.30 4.63
CA GLY A 580 6.99 -24.67 3.40
C GLY A 580 7.88 -23.49 3.01
N THR A 581 8.03 -22.49 3.90
CA THR A 581 8.77 -21.26 3.61
C THR A 581 10.24 -21.52 3.25
N LEU A 582 10.93 -22.43 3.96
CA LEU A 582 12.32 -22.78 3.65
C LEU A 582 12.46 -23.32 2.22
N TYR A 583 11.55 -24.19 1.78
CA TYR A 583 11.64 -24.89 0.50
C TYR A 583 10.85 -24.23 -0.65
N SER A 584 10.03 -23.21 -0.39
CA SER A 584 9.33 -22.41 -1.40
C SER A 584 10.10 -21.19 -1.91
N ASP A 585 11.22 -20.80 -1.27
CA ASP A 585 12.13 -19.76 -1.80
C ASP A 585 12.93 -20.31 -2.99
N TYR A 586 12.24 -20.43 -4.13
CA TYR A 586 12.77 -21.00 -5.37
C TYR A 586 13.87 -20.14 -6.00
N ILE A 587 14.83 -20.81 -6.66
CA ILE A 587 15.84 -20.16 -7.49
C ILE A 587 15.27 -20.01 -8.90
N TYR A 588 15.13 -18.77 -9.36
CA TYR A 588 14.61 -18.43 -10.67
C TYR A 588 15.76 -18.19 -11.66
N MET A 589 15.77 -18.96 -12.75
CA MET A 589 16.67 -18.75 -13.88
C MET A 589 16.10 -17.63 -14.76
N TYR A 590 16.42 -16.37 -14.45
CA TYR A 590 15.98 -15.25 -15.27
C TYR A 590 16.60 -15.29 -16.68
N LEU A 591 15.75 -15.23 -17.71
CA LEU A 591 16.15 -15.24 -19.10
C LEU A 591 15.79 -13.91 -19.76
N ASN A 592 16.71 -13.33 -20.50
CA ASN A 592 16.44 -12.23 -21.41
C ASN A 592 16.46 -12.78 -22.85
N VAL A 593 15.32 -13.29 -23.32
CA VAL A 593 15.24 -13.96 -24.62
C VAL A 593 15.13 -12.94 -25.75
N ARG A 594 16.09 -13.01 -26.67
CA ARG A 594 16.23 -12.11 -27.82
C ARG A 594 16.05 -12.89 -29.11
N LYS A 595 15.02 -12.52 -29.88
CA LYS A 595 14.70 -13.08 -31.21
C LYS A 595 14.45 -11.96 -32.21
N SER A 596 14.61 -12.26 -33.49
CA SER A 596 14.52 -11.27 -34.58
C SER A 596 13.09 -10.78 -34.90
N HIS A 597 12.07 -11.38 -34.29
CA HIS A 597 10.65 -11.08 -34.52
C HIS A 597 9.88 -11.16 -33.18
N TYR A 598 9.18 -10.10 -32.79
CA TYR A 598 8.44 -10.00 -31.53
C TYR A 598 6.92 -9.88 -31.76
N HIS A 599 6.14 -10.32 -30.77
CA HIS A 599 4.71 -10.05 -30.62
C HIS A 599 4.45 -9.57 -29.18
N PRO A 600 3.59 -8.57 -28.93
CA PRO A 600 3.36 -8.01 -27.60
C PRO A 600 2.31 -8.78 -26.77
N SER A 601 2.50 -8.80 -25.45
CA SER A 601 1.46 -8.90 -24.41
C SER A 601 2.05 -8.51 -23.03
N PHE A 602 1.22 -8.16 -22.04
CA PHE A 602 1.60 -7.67 -20.71
C PHE A 602 0.65 -8.18 -19.61
N GLY A 603 1.13 -8.34 -18.36
CA GLY A 603 0.27 -8.58 -17.18
C GLY A 603 1.03 -8.75 -15.85
N GLY A 604 0.51 -8.13 -14.77
CA GLY A 604 0.81 -8.44 -13.36
C GLY A 604 -0.39 -9.14 -12.69
N GLY A 605 -0.51 -9.32 -11.37
CA GLY A 605 0.32 -8.90 -10.21
C GLY A 605 0.01 -9.77 -8.97
N ALA A 606 0.25 -9.29 -7.74
CA ALA A 606 0.23 -10.11 -6.50
C ALA A 606 -0.78 -9.64 -5.41
N GLU A 607 -0.98 -10.46 -4.37
CA GLU A 607 -1.81 -10.19 -3.17
C GLU A 607 -1.06 -10.49 -1.83
N LYS A 608 -1.61 -10.09 -0.66
CA LYS A 608 -0.95 -10.04 0.67
C LYS A 608 -1.88 -10.33 1.89
N GLY A 609 -1.30 -10.66 3.06
CA GLY A 609 -1.85 -10.55 4.43
C GLY A 609 -1.56 -11.77 5.34
N GLY A 610 -1.40 -11.71 6.69
CA GLY A 610 -1.09 -10.60 7.63
C GLY A 610 -1.74 -10.71 9.05
N GLU A 611 -1.03 -10.29 10.14
CA GLU A 611 -1.58 -9.64 11.39
C GLU A 611 -2.24 -10.59 12.45
N GLY A 612 -2.66 -10.28 13.71
CA GLY A 612 -2.36 -9.16 14.66
C GLY A 612 -3.31 -8.89 15.91
N ASP A 613 -2.85 -9.16 17.16
CA ASP A 613 -2.92 -8.42 18.48
C ASP A 613 -4.19 -8.58 19.43
N GLY A 614 -4.39 -8.30 20.76
CA GLY A 614 -3.61 -7.85 21.98
C GLY A 614 -3.78 -8.68 23.31
N GLU A 615 -3.19 -8.30 24.49
CA GLU A 615 -3.17 -9.11 25.76
C GLU A 615 -3.93 -8.54 27.04
N ARG A 616 -3.92 -9.23 28.21
CA ARG A 616 -4.67 -9.01 29.49
C ARG A 616 -4.06 -9.76 30.72
N LYS A 617 -3.95 -9.15 31.92
CA LYS A 617 -2.74 -8.57 32.57
C LYS A 617 -2.44 -9.37 33.88
N ASP A 618 -1.24 -9.57 34.48
CA ASP A 618 0.17 -9.26 34.13
C ASP A 618 0.40 -9.19 32.62
N PHE A 619 1.00 -8.09 32.14
CA PHE A 619 0.93 -7.71 30.72
C PHE A 619 2.05 -8.38 29.97
N ARG A 620 1.72 -9.49 29.32
CA ARG A 620 2.65 -10.25 28.50
C ARG A 620 1.94 -10.92 27.34
N ASP A 621 1.80 -10.22 26.22
CA ASP A 621 1.42 -10.83 24.95
C ASP A 621 2.24 -12.11 24.67
N THR A 622 3.49 -12.21 25.16
CA THR A 622 4.31 -13.44 25.21
C THR A 622 4.75 -13.86 26.62
N VAL A 623 4.49 -15.12 27.01
CA VAL A 623 4.91 -15.73 28.31
C VAL A 623 6.29 -16.36 28.26
N ILE A 624 6.62 -17.00 27.13
CA ILE A 624 7.93 -17.60 26.91
C ILE A 624 8.29 -17.44 25.43
N PHE A 625 9.51 -17.00 25.18
CA PHE A 625 10.16 -17.12 23.89
C PHE A 625 11.51 -17.79 24.15
N THR A 626 11.68 -19.04 23.72
CA THR A 626 12.89 -19.80 24.07
C THR A 626 13.21 -20.91 23.07
N SER A 627 14.50 -21.21 22.90
CA SER A 627 14.98 -22.31 22.07
C SER A 627 15.58 -23.44 22.92
N VAL A 628 14.99 -24.63 22.83
CA VAL A 628 15.45 -25.84 23.52
C VAL A 628 15.99 -26.85 22.51
N GLN A 629 17.13 -27.49 22.83
CA GLN A 629 17.72 -28.52 21.98
C GLN A 629 17.32 -29.91 22.48
N THR A 630 16.82 -30.77 21.59
CA THR A 630 16.46 -32.14 21.97
C THR A 630 17.69 -33.03 22.20
N ASP A 631 17.50 -34.07 23.00
CA ASP A 631 18.50 -35.12 23.22
C ASP A 631 18.55 -36.14 22.06
N ASN A 632 19.37 -37.19 22.21
CA ASN A 632 19.48 -38.26 21.23
C ASN A 632 18.25 -39.20 21.18
N GLU A 633 17.33 -39.09 22.15
CA GLU A 633 16.00 -39.71 22.12
C GLU A 633 14.92 -38.76 21.58
N GLY A 634 15.32 -37.60 21.02
CA GLY A 634 14.46 -36.59 20.42
C GLY A 634 13.59 -35.83 21.41
N LYS A 635 13.96 -35.77 22.68
CA LYS A 635 13.18 -35.15 23.78
C LYS A 635 13.78 -33.84 24.25
N ALA A 636 12.91 -32.89 24.61
CA ALA A 636 13.25 -31.72 25.42
C ALA A 636 12.13 -31.45 26.43
N GLU A 637 12.46 -30.75 27.52
CA GLU A 637 11.50 -30.32 28.54
C GLU A 637 11.78 -28.84 28.89
N THR A 638 10.72 -28.07 29.14
CA THR A 638 10.80 -26.70 29.66
C THR A 638 9.72 -26.48 30.73
N VAL A 639 9.96 -25.53 31.62
CA VAL A 639 9.12 -25.24 32.78
C VAL A 639 8.98 -23.73 32.93
N PHE A 640 7.74 -23.24 33.01
CA PHE A 640 7.43 -21.82 33.11
C PHE A 640 6.17 -21.58 33.96
N GLU A 641 5.99 -20.35 34.44
CA GLU A 641 4.84 -19.91 35.23
C GLU A 641 3.89 -19.14 34.32
N LEU A 642 2.58 -19.43 34.39
CA LEU A 642 1.56 -18.73 33.61
C LEU A 642 1.17 -17.41 34.32
N PRO A 643 1.13 -16.26 33.63
CA PRO A 643 0.56 -15.04 34.20
C PRO A 643 -0.97 -15.14 34.36
N ASP A 644 -1.59 -14.07 34.86
CA ASP A 644 -2.96 -14.10 35.39
C ASP A 644 -4.10 -14.17 34.34
N ASN A 645 -3.77 -14.42 33.07
CA ASN A 645 -4.72 -14.42 31.96
C ASN A 645 -5.76 -15.55 32.06
N LEU A 646 -7.02 -15.18 32.01
CA LEU A 646 -8.13 -16.10 31.71
C LEU A 646 -8.28 -16.21 30.19
N THR A 647 -7.58 -17.20 29.63
CA THR A 647 -7.42 -17.43 28.18
C THR A 647 -6.93 -18.85 27.87
N SER A 648 -6.91 -19.25 26.60
CA SER A 648 -5.99 -20.31 26.15
C SER A 648 -4.70 -19.67 25.66
N TRP A 649 -3.56 -20.29 25.91
CA TRP A 649 -2.28 -19.87 25.33
C TRP A 649 -1.89 -20.77 24.16
N ARG A 650 -1.65 -20.16 23.00
CA ARG A 650 -1.10 -20.77 21.80
C ARG A 650 0.39 -21.02 21.99
N VAL A 651 0.77 -22.27 22.23
CA VAL A 651 2.16 -22.73 22.04
C VAL A 651 2.41 -22.78 20.54
N THR A 652 3.05 -21.77 19.97
CA THR A 652 3.59 -21.83 18.61
C THR A 652 4.98 -22.47 18.67
N TYR A 653 5.23 -23.50 17.87
CA TYR A 653 6.50 -24.23 17.89
C TYR A 653 7.12 -24.38 16.51
N HIS A 654 8.44 -24.31 16.48
CA HIS A 654 9.29 -24.50 15.32
C HIS A 654 10.38 -25.52 15.68
N ALA A 655 10.59 -26.56 14.87
CA ALA A 655 11.75 -27.44 15.03
C ALA A 655 12.55 -27.53 13.74
N VAL A 656 13.88 -27.55 13.86
CA VAL A 656 14.82 -27.68 12.74
C VAL A 656 16.02 -28.55 13.14
N THR A 657 16.51 -29.36 12.21
CA THR A 657 17.73 -30.17 12.36
C THR A 657 18.91 -29.54 11.62
N GLU A 658 20.15 -29.94 11.96
CA GLU A 658 21.35 -29.56 11.20
C GLU A 658 21.25 -29.92 9.69
N THR A 659 20.43 -30.91 9.34
CA THR A 659 20.15 -31.40 7.98
C THR A 659 18.97 -30.72 7.30
N LEU A 660 18.40 -29.67 7.91
CA LEU A 660 17.21 -28.94 7.45
C LEU A 660 15.96 -29.82 7.22
N GLU A 661 15.85 -30.94 7.94
CA GLU A 661 14.51 -31.46 8.28
C GLU A 661 13.86 -30.46 9.23
N ALA A 662 12.59 -30.12 8.99
CA ALA A 662 11.88 -29.06 9.71
C ALA A 662 10.40 -29.38 9.95
N GLY A 663 9.80 -28.73 10.94
CA GLY A 663 8.36 -28.77 11.21
C GLY A 663 7.91 -27.57 12.03
N SER A 664 6.64 -27.21 11.95
CA SER A 664 6.04 -26.13 12.76
C SER A 664 4.56 -26.40 13.00
N GLY A 665 4.00 -25.78 14.04
CA GLY A 665 2.57 -25.89 14.35
C GLY A 665 2.20 -25.18 15.64
N THR A 666 0.99 -25.42 16.10
CA THR A 666 0.43 -24.80 17.30
C THR A 666 -0.15 -25.84 18.26
N SER A 667 -0.27 -25.48 19.54
CA SER A 667 -0.99 -26.23 20.59
C SER A 667 -1.64 -25.24 21.56
N GLN A 668 -2.60 -25.68 22.38
CA GLN A 668 -3.38 -24.78 23.26
C GLN A 668 -3.27 -25.20 24.72
N ILE A 669 -3.01 -24.24 25.61
CA ILE A 669 -2.96 -24.42 27.07
C ILE A 669 -4.08 -23.58 27.71
N PRO A 670 -5.25 -24.16 28.03
CA PRO A 670 -6.37 -23.41 28.61
C PRO A 670 -6.15 -23.10 30.10
N VAL A 671 -6.30 -21.83 30.46
CA VAL A 671 -6.10 -21.27 31.80
C VAL A 671 -7.41 -20.65 32.29
N LYS A 672 -7.99 -21.23 33.35
CA LYS A 672 -9.36 -20.88 33.75
C LYS A 672 -9.66 -21.00 35.23
N LEU A 673 -10.71 -20.30 35.64
CA LEU A 673 -11.27 -20.34 36.99
C LEU A 673 -12.74 -20.83 36.98
N PRO A 674 -13.21 -21.51 38.05
CA PRO A 674 -14.60 -21.96 38.16
C PRO A 674 -15.62 -20.81 38.26
N PHE A 675 -15.13 -19.63 38.63
CA PHE A 675 -15.82 -18.35 38.79
C PHE A 675 -14.78 -17.25 38.51
N PHE A 676 -15.15 -16.20 37.78
CA PHE A 676 -14.31 -15.01 37.59
C PHE A 676 -15.16 -13.76 37.33
N VAL A 677 -14.55 -12.60 37.56
CA VAL A 677 -15.06 -11.28 37.22
C VAL A 677 -14.58 -10.88 35.83
N GLU A 678 -15.40 -10.11 35.11
CA GLU A 678 -14.97 -9.38 33.91
C GLU A 678 -15.13 -7.88 34.17
N LEU A 679 -14.10 -7.09 33.83
CA LEU A 679 -14.00 -5.66 34.11
C LEU A 679 -13.79 -4.88 32.80
N VAL A 680 -14.75 -4.03 32.45
CA VAL A 680 -14.61 -3.06 31.36
C VAL A 680 -14.37 -1.67 31.93
N ALA A 681 -13.18 -1.13 31.66
CA ALA A 681 -12.77 0.25 31.95
C ALA A 681 -11.69 0.67 30.93
N ASN A 682 -11.47 1.97 30.74
CA ASN A 682 -10.41 2.49 29.88
C ASN A 682 -9.04 2.45 30.59
N ASN A 683 -7.97 2.71 29.84
CA ASN A 683 -6.63 2.91 30.41
C ASN A 683 -6.35 4.40 30.71
N SER A 684 -7.17 5.32 30.17
CA SER A 684 -7.07 6.75 30.44
C SER A 684 -8.42 7.48 30.44
N TYR A 685 -8.46 8.63 31.12
CA TYR A 685 -9.61 9.52 31.27
C TYR A 685 -9.16 11.00 31.31
N LEU A 686 -10.09 11.93 31.11
CA LEU A 686 -9.84 13.37 31.24
C LEU A 686 -10.08 13.87 32.68
N VAL A 687 -9.36 14.90 33.08
CA VAL A 687 -9.66 15.64 34.33
C VAL A 687 -11.08 16.17 34.30
N GLY A 688 -11.88 15.80 35.30
CA GLY A 688 -13.32 16.13 35.36
C GLY A 688 -14.26 15.04 34.87
N ASP A 689 -13.78 13.97 34.25
CA ASP A 689 -14.61 12.80 33.94
C ASP A 689 -15.13 12.14 35.23
N ALA A 690 -16.37 11.65 35.18
CA ALA A 690 -16.97 10.77 36.19
C ALA A 690 -17.38 9.44 35.52
N PRO A 691 -16.41 8.59 35.16
CA PRO A 691 -16.67 7.47 34.26
C PRO A 691 -17.45 6.34 34.92
N VAL A 692 -18.18 5.59 34.10
CA VAL A 692 -18.84 4.34 34.51
C VAL A 692 -17.99 3.17 34.02
N ILE A 693 -17.59 2.30 34.95
CA ILE A 693 -17.00 0.99 34.63
C ILE A 693 -18.10 -0.08 34.62
N VAL A 694 -17.86 -1.19 33.94
CA VAL A 694 -18.79 -2.33 33.92
C VAL A 694 -18.14 -3.54 34.58
N LEU A 695 -18.87 -4.18 35.49
CA LEU A 695 -18.50 -5.49 36.02
C LEU A 695 -19.49 -6.56 35.54
N ARG A 696 -18.99 -7.77 35.30
CA ARG A 696 -19.78 -9.00 35.14
C ARG A 696 -19.13 -10.15 35.92
N SER A 697 -19.79 -11.30 35.96
CA SER A 697 -19.19 -12.54 36.45
C SER A 697 -19.67 -13.75 35.67
N TYR A 698 -18.74 -14.67 35.46
CA TYR A 698 -18.85 -15.86 34.64
C TYR A 698 -18.15 -17.06 35.31
N GLY A 699 -18.21 -18.23 34.68
CA GLY A 699 -17.49 -19.44 35.12
C GLY A 699 -18.36 -20.69 35.15
N GLU A 700 -17.77 -21.87 34.91
CA GLU A 700 -18.49 -23.15 34.83
C GLU A 700 -19.23 -23.61 36.11
N LYS A 701 -19.09 -22.89 37.23
CA LYS A 701 -19.71 -23.23 38.51
C LYS A 701 -20.69 -22.16 39.01
N LEU A 702 -20.83 -21.05 38.28
CA LEU A 702 -21.77 -19.98 38.57
C LEU A 702 -23.11 -20.26 37.87
N ALA A 703 -24.22 -20.30 38.61
CA ALA A 703 -25.54 -20.55 38.04
C ALA A 703 -26.16 -19.27 37.47
N SER A 704 -27.01 -19.41 36.43
CA SER A 704 -27.80 -18.28 35.91
C SER A 704 -28.67 -17.67 37.02
N GLN A 705 -28.69 -16.35 37.11
CA GLN A 705 -29.36 -15.57 38.17
C GLN A 705 -28.80 -15.73 39.60
N GLU A 706 -27.67 -16.42 39.80
CA GLU A 706 -27.00 -16.46 41.11
C GLU A 706 -26.46 -15.08 41.49
N VAL A 707 -26.58 -14.68 42.78
CA VAL A 707 -26.20 -13.34 43.22
C VAL A 707 -24.71 -13.26 43.51
N VAL A 708 -24.01 -12.36 42.81
CA VAL A 708 -22.59 -12.06 42.99
C VAL A 708 -22.44 -10.74 43.75
N SER A 709 -21.59 -10.74 44.77
CA SER A 709 -21.23 -9.55 45.53
C SER A 709 -19.88 -9.02 45.06
N TYR A 710 -19.82 -7.75 44.69
CA TYR A 710 -18.63 -7.09 44.18
C TYR A 710 -18.16 -6.00 45.15
N THR A 711 -16.86 -5.92 45.42
CA THR A 711 -16.24 -4.84 46.20
C THR A 711 -15.14 -4.19 45.39
N MET A 712 -15.21 -2.87 45.22
CA MET A 712 -14.17 -2.09 44.54
C MET A 712 -13.46 -1.18 45.53
N LYS A 713 -12.13 -1.13 45.41
CA LYS A 713 -11.22 -0.20 46.07
C LYS A 713 -10.45 0.58 45.00
N LEU A 714 -10.67 1.88 44.91
CA LEU A 714 -9.89 2.80 44.08
C LEU A 714 -8.80 3.45 44.93
N VAL A 715 -7.57 3.45 44.45
CA VAL A 715 -6.43 4.19 45.01
C VAL A 715 -6.17 5.41 44.11
N THR A 716 -6.12 6.59 44.72
CA THR A 716 -5.92 7.88 44.04
C THR A 716 -4.43 8.24 43.91
N PRO A 717 -4.07 9.27 43.10
CA PRO A 717 -2.67 9.70 42.91
C PRO A 717 -1.96 10.17 44.19
N ASP A 718 -2.70 10.63 45.19
CA ASP A 718 -2.21 11.01 46.53
C ASP A 718 -2.25 9.85 47.55
N GLY A 719 -2.63 8.65 47.11
CA GLY A 719 -2.66 7.43 47.92
C GLY A 719 -3.90 7.26 48.81
N GLN A 720 -4.97 8.04 48.61
CA GLN A 720 -6.23 7.83 49.31
C GLN A 720 -6.94 6.58 48.77
N GLU A 721 -7.48 5.76 49.69
CA GLU A 721 -8.25 4.57 49.34
C GLU A 721 -9.77 4.83 49.45
N ILE A 722 -10.51 4.57 48.38
CA ILE A 722 -11.96 4.72 48.29
C ILE A 722 -12.57 3.33 48.05
N ALA A 723 -13.17 2.74 49.09
CA ALA A 723 -13.76 1.39 49.03
C ALA A 723 -15.31 1.43 49.02
N SER A 724 -15.94 0.57 48.21
CA SER A 724 -17.40 0.46 48.09
C SER A 724 -17.83 -0.94 47.63
N THR A 725 -19.06 -1.35 47.93
CA THR A 725 -19.60 -2.70 47.65
C THR A 725 -20.97 -2.61 46.98
N ASN A 726 -21.24 -3.50 46.02
CA ASN A 726 -22.49 -3.58 45.26
C ASN A 726 -22.78 -5.05 44.85
N GLN A 727 -23.96 -5.33 44.27
CA GLN A 727 -24.37 -6.70 43.90
C GLN A 727 -25.07 -6.74 42.53
N SER A 728 -24.90 -7.84 41.80
CA SER A 728 -25.62 -8.13 40.55
C SER A 728 -25.82 -9.64 40.39
N SER A 729 -26.76 -10.02 39.52
CA SER A 729 -26.92 -11.42 39.11
C SER A 729 -25.80 -11.87 38.18
N ALA A 730 -25.47 -13.16 38.21
CA ALA A 730 -24.58 -13.82 37.27
C ALA A 730 -24.90 -13.46 35.81
N PHE A 731 -23.86 -13.29 34.99
CA PHE A 731 -23.92 -12.89 33.59
C PHE A 731 -24.56 -11.50 33.31
N THR A 732 -25.06 -10.80 34.35
CA THR A 732 -25.75 -9.51 34.23
C THR A 732 -24.79 -8.37 34.52
N ALA A 733 -24.68 -7.41 33.59
CA ALA A 733 -23.81 -6.25 33.73
C ALA A 733 -24.19 -5.36 34.93
N LEU A 734 -23.18 -5.00 35.70
CA LEU A 734 -23.23 -4.06 36.81
C LEU A 734 -22.47 -2.78 36.40
N ASP A 735 -23.22 -1.71 36.15
CA ASP A 735 -22.67 -0.39 35.86
C ASP A 735 -22.31 0.32 37.17
N TRP A 736 -21.05 0.76 37.30
CA TRP A 736 -20.51 1.36 38.53
C TRP A 736 -19.84 2.71 38.23
N SER A 737 -20.42 3.80 38.72
CA SER A 737 -19.86 5.15 38.59
C SER A 737 -18.65 5.36 39.50
N LEU A 738 -17.53 5.82 38.94
CA LEU A 738 -16.39 6.33 39.68
C LEU A 738 -16.61 7.81 40.10
N PRO A 739 -15.90 8.31 41.13
CA PRO A 739 -15.90 9.74 41.45
C PRO A 739 -15.31 10.59 40.33
N VAL A 740 -15.56 11.90 40.37
CA VAL A 740 -14.93 12.88 39.46
C VAL A 740 -13.41 12.81 39.60
N LEU A 741 -12.72 12.53 38.50
CA LEU A 741 -11.29 12.25 38.48
C LEU A 741 -10.44 13.53 38.46
N GLN A 742 -9.26 13.45 39.09
CA GLN A 742 -8.20 14.47 39.09
C GLN A 742 -6.98 13.94 38.35
N GLU A 743 -6.05 14.80 37.97
CA GLU A 743 -4.84 14.40 37.22
C GLU A 743 -3.95 13.42 38.00
N GLY A 744 -3.41 12.40 37.31
CA GLY A 744 -2.42 11.46 37.86
C GLY A 744 -2.75 9.98 37.62
N GLN A 745 -1.95 9.10 38.25
CA GLN A 745 -2.09 7.64 38.17
C GLN A 745 -3.06 7.12 39.24
N TYR A 746 -3.98 6.23 38.85
CA TYR A 746 -4.90 5.54 39.74
C TYR A 746 -4.70 4.03 39.65
N SER A 747 -4.95 3.32 40.76
CA SER A 747 -4.97 1.85 40.80
C SER A 747 -6.31 1.36 41.34
N MET A 748 -7.01 0.54 40.57
CA MET A 748 -8.38 0.11 40.81
C MET A 748 -8.43 -1.39 41.05
N ILE A 749 -8.83 -1.78 42.26
CA ILE A 749 -8.89 -3.17 42.72
C ILE A 749 -10.36 -3.57 42.80
N VAL A 750 -10.76 -4.61 42.09
CA VAL A 750 -12.13 -5.16 42.10
C VAL A 750 -12.09 -6.60 42.59
N GLU A 751 -12.97 -6.96 43.52
CA GLU A 751 -13.13 -8.31 44.05
C GLU A 751 -14.59 -8.77 43.88
N GLY A 752 -14.82 -9.91 43.23
CA GLY A 752 -16.15 -10.53 43.11
C GLY A 752 -16.25 -11.82 43.92
N LYS A 753 -17.43 -12.10 44.48
CA LYS A 753 -17.69 -13.25 45.38
C LYS A 753 -19.06 -13.89 45.14
N SER A 754 -19.08 -15.22 45.00
CA SER A 754 -20.30 -16.04 44.91
C SER A 754 -20.08 -17.40 45.58
N GLY A 755 -20.85 -17.69 46.64
CA GLY A 755 -20.64 -18.90 47.46
C GLY A 755 -19.24 -18.95 48.08
N ASP A 756 -18.56 -20.09 47.94
CA ASP A 756 -17.16 -20.27 48.33
C ASP A 756 -16.15 -19.73 47.28
N TYR A 757 -16.62 -19.24 46.14
CA TYR A 757 -15.77 -18.73 45.07
C TYR A 757 -15.54 -17.22 45.17
N GLN A 758 -14.32 -16.79 44.84
CA GLN A 758 -13.94 -15.39 44.75
C GLN A 758 -12.94 -15.19 43.62
N ASP A 759 -12.89 -13.98 43.08
CA ASP A 759 -11.92 -13.54 42.08
C ASP A 759 -11.56 -12.06 42.32
N ARG A 760 -10.37 -11.62 41.90
CA ARG A 760 -9.85 -10.27 42.19
C ARG A 760 -8.95 -9.73 41.08
N ILE A 761 -9.39 -8.66 40.43
CA ILE A 761 -8.69 -7.94 39.37
C ILE A 761 -8.01 -6.68 39.95
N VAL A 762 -6.84 -6.32 39.41
CA VAL A 762 -6.21 -5.02 39.61
C VAL A 762 -6.00 -4.36 38.24
N LYS A 763 -6.44 -3.11 38.08
CA LYS A 763 -6.25 -2.33 36.86
C LYS A 763 -5.80 -0.92 37.19
N GLU A 764 -4.70 -0.48 36.58
CA GLU A 764 -4.29 0.93 36.62
C GLU A 764 -4.85 1.73 35.45
N PHE A 765 -4.98 3.04 35.64
CA PHE A 765 -5.32 3.99 34.60
C PHE A 765 -4.74 5.38 34.92
N THR A 766 -4.54 6.21 33.88
CA THR A 766 -3.95 7.55 33.99
C THR A 766 -4.97 8.63 33.63
N VAL A 767 -5.01 9.71 34.39
CA VAL A 767 -5.92 10.84 34.16
C VAL A 767 -5.13 12.06 33.71
N VAL A 768 -5.48 12.60 32.54
CA VAL A 768 -4.72 13.66 31.85
C VAL A 768 -5.58 14.92 31.60
N LYS A 769 -4.93 16.09 31.46
CA LYS A 769 -5.65 17.35 31.17
C LYS A 769 -6.26 17.41 29.76
N SER A 770 -5.68 16.68 28.81
CA SER A 770 -5.98 16.79 27.38
C SER A 770 -5.53 15.51 26.66
N PHE A 771 -6.25 15.12 25.60
CA PHE A 771 -5.78 14.16 24.58
C PHE A 771 -5.38 14.86 23.26
N LEU A 772 -5.28 16.20 23.26
CA LEU A 772 -4.92 16.97 22.06
C LEU A 772 -3.41 16.93 21.81
N GLU A 773 -3.05 16.40 20.65
CA GLU A 773 -1.68 16.29 20.14
C GLU A 773 -1.62 16.88 18.73
N ARG A 774 -0.49 17.49 18.37
CA ARG A 774 -0.25 17.99 17.02
C ARG A 774 1.15 17.60 16.52
N THR A 775 1.24 17.32 15.23
CA THR A 775 2.52 17.21 14.52
C THR A 775 3.10 18.61 14.36
N ASN A 776 4.28 18.87 14.91
CA ASN A 776 5.01 20.11 14.74
C ASN A 776 6.07 19.88 13.65
N THR A 777 5.86 20.49 12.48
CA THR A 777 6.84 20.48 11.38
C THR A 777 7.53 21.83 11.31
N GLN A 778 8.87 21.83 11.29
CA GLN A 778 9.71 23.02 11.20
C GLN A 778 10.77 22.83 10.11
N HIS A 779 11.17 23.91 9.43
CA HIS A 779 12.22 23.88 8.41
C HIS A 779 13.25 24.96 8.69
N SER A 780 14.52 24.59 8.74
CA SER A 780 15.65 25.49 9.01
C SER A 780 16.89 25.09 8.21
N LEU A 781 17.94 25.92 8.27
CA LEU A 781 19.29 25.51 7.87
C LEU A 781 19.96 24.77 9.04
N LEU A 782 20.81 23.79 8.69
CA LEU A 782 21.61 23.06 9.66
C LEU A 782 22.83 23.89 10.10
N GLU A 783 22.99 24.03 11.41
CA GLU A 783 24.14 24.66 12.06
C GLU A 783 24.71 23.71 13.13
N GLU A 784 25.97 23.91 13.56
CA GLU A 784 26.57 23.09 14.64
C GLU A 784 25.83 23.26 15.99
N SER A 785 25.09 24.37 16.14
CA SER A 785 24.20 24.68 17.26
C SER A 785 22.74 24.24 17.07
N PHE A 786 22.42 23.49 16.02
CA PHE A 786 21.06 22.97 15.80
C PHE A 786 20.61 22.04 16.94
N GLY A 787 19.37 22.21 17.41
CA GLY A 787 18.79 21.42 18.50
C GLY A 787 17.27 21.35 18.43
N ILE A 788 16.70 20.24 18.93
CA ILE A 788 15.29 19.86 18.73
C ILE A 788 14.43 20.35 19.91
N GLY A 789 14.27 21.68 20.01
CA GLY A 789 13.32 22.32 20.95
C GLY A 789 13.47 21.90 22.42
N ASN A 790 12.34 21.73 23.12
CA ASN A 790 12.29 21.13 24.45
C ASN A 790 11.85 19.66 24.35
N ALA A 791 12.80 18.74 24.12
CA ALA A 791 12.51 17.34 23.85
C ALA A 791 11.92 16.55 25.04
N THR A 792 11.83 17.12 26.25
CA THR A 792 11.25 16.44 27.43
C THR A 792 9.75 16.13 27.28
N ASP A 793 9.08 16.85 26.38
CA ASP A 793 7.63 16.78 26.20
C ASP A 793 7.26 15.95 24.94
N ILE A 794 8.25 15.31 24.31
CA ILE A 794 8.12 14.47 23.12
C ILE A 794 8.29 13.01 23.54
N GLN A 795 7.33 12.15 23.19
CA GLN A 795 7.36 10.71 23.48
C GLN A 795 7.67 9.86 22.24
N GLU A 796 7.29 10.32 21.05
CA GLU A 796 7.48 9.62 19.78
C GLU A 796 8.84 9.93 19.12
N PRO A 797 9.38 9.04 18.26
CA PRO A 797 10.60 9.31 17.49
C PRO A 797 10.48 10.55 16.61
N ILE A 798 11.48 11.43 16.69
CA ILE A 798 11.59 12.63 15.86
C ILE A 798 12.13 12.24 14.48
N THR A 799 11.54 12.80 13.43
CA THR A 799 12.05 12.69 12.06
C THR A 799 12.81 13.95 11.66
N LEU A 800 14.05 13.78 11.21
CA LEU A 800 14.89 14.82 10.59
C LEU A 800 15.13 14.47 9.12
N VAL A 801 14.79 15.36 8.19
CA VAL A 801 15.05 15.18 6.75
C VAL A 801 16.04 16.24 6.26
N PHE A 802 17.25 15.81 5.90
CA PHE A 802 18.33 16.66 5.42
C PHE A 802 18.42 16.66 3.90
N SER A 803 18.55 17.84 3.29
CA SER A 803 18.72 17.99 1.83
C SER A 803 19.58 19.22 1.48
N ASP A 804 19.95 19.37 0.22
CA ASP A 804 20.48 20.64 -0.30
C ASP A 804 19.32 21.66 -0.36
N TYR A 805 19.38 22.70 0.47
CA TYR A 805 18.30 23.69 0.64
C TYR A 805 17.94 24.44 -0.66
N GLU A 806 18.89 24.55 -1.59
CA GLU A 806 18.69 25.28 -2.86
C GLU A 806 18.47 24.32 -4.03
N LYS A 807 19.31 23.29 -4.21
CA LYS A 807 19.18 22.37 -5.34
C LYS A 807 17.92 21.52 -5.28
N SER A 808 17.46 21.11 -4.10
CA SER A 808 16.25 20.28 -3.97
C SER A 808 15.00 21.05 -4.44
N GLN A 809 14.87 22.30 -4.01
CA GLN A 809 13.83 23.24 -4.41
C GLN A 809 13.95 23.60 -5.90
N TYR A 810 15.11 24.10 -6.33
CA TYR A 810 15.27 24.59 -7.69
C TYR A 810 15.15 23.45 -8.72
N LEU A 811 15.72 22.27 -8.47
CA LEU A 811 15.63 21.15 -9.42
C LEU A 811 14.20 20.57 -9.50
N ARG A 812 13.39 20.63 -8.43
CA ARG A 812 11.94 20.35 -8.50
C ARG A 812 11.26 21.31 -9.48
N GLY A 813 11.47 22.61 -9.32
CA GLY A 813 10.89 23.63 -10.20
C GLY A 813 11.34 23.52 -11.66
N ILE A 814 12.66 23.41 -11.90
CA ILE A 814 13.22 23.24 -13.24
C ILE A 814 12.64 21.99 -13.92
N TYR A 815 12.52 20.87 -13.20
CA TYR A 815 11.90 19.66 -13.75
C TYR A 815 10.40 19.83 -14.06
N GLN A 816 9.63 20.48 -13.17
CA GLN A 816 8.21 20.78 -13.43
C GLN A 816 8.03 21.62 -14.71
N LEU A 817 8.92 22.59 -14.96
CA LEU A 817 8.89 23.44 -16.17
C LEU A 817 9.43 22.72 -17.43
N ALA A 818 10.53 21.97 -17.32
CA ALA A 818 11.20 21.33 -18.45
C ALA A 818 10.35 20.24 -19.12
N TRP A 819 9.46 19.59 -18.38
CA TRP A 819 8.52 18.57 -18.88
C TRP A 819 7.09 19.05 -19.13
N GLN A 820 6.81 20.36 -19.02
CA GLN A 820 5.53 20.89 -19.49
C GLN A 820 5.29 20.58 -20.97
N GLN A 821 4.03 20.28 -21.29
CA GLN A 821 3.55 20.09 -22.66
C GLN A 821 2.32 20.96 -22.89
N GLY A 822 2.31 21.68 -23.99
CA GLY A 822 1.21 22.56 -24.37
C GLY A 822 1.61 23.53 -25.48
N SER A 823 0.63 24.23 -26.04
CA SER A 823 0.81 25.12 -27.19
C SER A 823 0.84 26.62 -26.84
N ARG A 824 0.62 27.00 -25.57
CA ARG A 824 0.78 28.39 -25.12
C ARG A 824 2.24 28.84 -25.27
N LEU A 825 2.48 30.13 -25.49
CA LEU A 825 3.84 30.68 -25.52
C LEU A 825 4.55 30.46 -24.18
N GLU A 826 3.85 30.67 -23.08
CA GLU A 826 4.36 30.64 -21.71
C GLU A 826 4.96 29.27 -21.38
N GLN A 827 4.27 28.20 -21.75
CA GLN A 827 4.73 26.81 -21.56
C GLN A 827 5.95 26.50 -22.44
N GLN A 828 5.93 26.95 -23.70
CA GLN A 828 7.04 26.78 -24.64
C GLN A 828 8.31 27.50 -24.15
N LEU A 829 8.15 28.75 -23.70
CA LEU A 829 9.23 29.61 -23.22
C LEU A 829 9.77 29.14 -21.87
N ALA A 830 8.91 28.84 -20.90
CA ALA A 830 9.30 28.30 -19.60
C ALA A 830 10.05 26.97 -19.75
N SER A 831 9.59 26.09 -20.63
CA SER A 831 10.26 24.82 -20.91
C SER A 831 11.61 25.02 -21.62
N LYS A 832 11.72 26.00 -22.55
CA LYS A 832 12.98 26.38 -23.19
C LYS A 832 14.00 26.90 -22.17
N ILE A 833 13.58 27.81 -21.27
CA ILE A 833 14.40 28.34 -20.18
C ILE A 833 14.84 27.19 -19.26
N ALA A 834 13.90 26.38 -18.77
CA ALA A 834 14.19 25.29 -17.83
C ALA A 834 15.15 24.24 -18.41
N ARG A 835 14.97 23.83 -19.68
CA ARG A 835 15.92 22.92 -20.36
C ARG A 835 17.30 23.54 -20.53
N HIS A 836 17.40 24.84 -20.82
CA HIS A 836 18.69 25.54 -20.82
C HIS A 836 19.34 25.53 -19.43
N LEU A 837 18.57 25.79 -18.36
CA LEU A 837 19.08 25.77 -16.98
C LEU A 837 19.54 24.37 -16.54
N LEU A 838 18.85 23.28 -16.94
CA LEU A 838 19.36 21.91 -16.76
C LEU A 838 20.72 21.73 -17.45
N ASN A 839 20.84 22.14 -18.71
CA ASN A 839 22.07 21.95 -19.49
C ASN A 839 23.27 22.72 -18.92
N VAL A 840 23.04 23.88 -18.30
CA VAL A 840 24.09 24.73 -17.73
C VAL A 840 24.46 24.33 -16.29
N TYR A 841 23.48 24.05 -15.43
CA TYR A 841 23.71 23.85 -13.99
C TYR A 841 23.65 22.39 -13.52
N PHE A 842 23.02 21.50 -14.31
CA PHE A 842 22.82 20.08 -13.97
C PHE A 842 23.08 19.15 -15.18
N PRO A 843 24.22 19.26 -15.89
CA PRO A 843 24.46 18.54 -17.15
C PRO A 843 24.34 17.01 -17.02
N ASP A 844 24.77 16.44 -15.89
CA ASP A 844 24.69 15.00 -15.58
C ASP A 844 23.24 14.49 -15.37
N LYS A 845 22.24 15.37 -15.49
CA LYS A 845 20.80 15.05 -15.45
C LYS A 845 20.04 15.54 -16.69
N ASN A 846 20.75 15.89 -17.76
CA ASN A 846 20.16 16.24 -19.05
C ASN A 846 19.69 14.99 -19.83
N LEU A 847 18.44 14.59 -19.63
CA LEU A 847 17.75 13.54 -20.40
C LEU A 847 17.33 13.97 -21.83
N TYR A 848 17.76 15.15 -22.29
CA TYR A 848 17.25 15.84 -23.50
C TYR A 848 18.31 16.05 -24.60
N SER A 849 19.45 15.38 -24.51
CA SER A 849 20.61 15.46 -25.43
C SER A 849 20.31 14.94 -26.86
N GLY A 850 19.50 15.70 -27.60
CA GLY A 850 19.11 15.38 -28.98
C GLY A 850 17.74 15.94 -29.43
N ARG A 851 16.99 16.64 -28.57
CA ARG A 851 15.72 17.29 -28.95
C ARG A 851 15.71 18.79 -28.64
N GLU A 852 16.40 19.55 -29.48
CA GLU A 852 16.03 20.95 -29.70
C GLU A 852 14.79 21.00 -30.62
N ASP A 853 13.61 21.14 -30.03
CA ASP A 853 12.43 21.55 -30.80
C ASP A 853 12.65 22.99 -31.26
N ALA A 854 12.88 23.19 -32.56
CA ALA A 854 12.99 24.50 -33.19
C ALA A 854 11.62 25.19 -33.31
N SER A 855 10.95 25.41 -32.17
CA SER A 855 9.68 26.13 -32.10
C SER A 855 9.90 27.60 -32.45
N ASN A 856 9.44 28.00 -33.63
CA ASN A 856 9.49 29.39 -34.08
C ASN A 856 8.55 30.25 -33.21
N LEU A 857 9.10 30.91 -32.18
CA LEU A 857 8.34 31.73 -31.23
C LEU A 857 7.83 33.04 -31.84
N LEU A 858 8.47 33.56 -32.90
CA LEU A 858 8.03 34.79 -33.57
C LEU A 858 6.57 34.72 -34.07
N ARG A 859 6.04 33.51 -34.31
CA ARG A 859 4.64 33.28 -34.71
C ARG A 859 3.59 33.72 -33.68
N TYR A 860 3.99 34.01 -32.44
CA TYR A 860 3.11 34.49 -31.37
C TYR A 860 3.07 36.03 -31.32
N GLN A 861 3.93 36.74 -32.06
CA GLN A 861 3.88 38.19 -32.20
C GLN A 861 2.86 38.59 -33.28
N GLN A 862 1.95 39.50 -32.93
CA GLN A 862 0.87 39.97 -33.81
C GLN A 862 1.30 41.24 -34.58
N GLN A 863 0.47 41.67 -35.55
CA GLN A 863 0.82 42.76 -36.49
C GLN A 863 0.91 44.14 -35.83
N ASP A 864 0.31 44.29 -34.66
CA ASP A 864 0.40 45.46 -33.78
C ASP A 864 1.75 45.56 -33.04
N GLY A 865 2.52 44.46 -33.03
CA GLY A 865 3.78 44.29 -32.31
C GLY A 865 3.66 43.60 -30.95
N GLY A 866 2.44 43.37 -30.46
CA GLY A 866 2.16 42.70 -29.19
C GLY A 866 2.33 41.18 -29.27
N ILE A 867 2.36 40.51 -28.11
CA ILE A 867 2.56 39.06 -27.99
C ILE A 867 1.27 38.39 -27.52
N SER A 868 0.87 37.32 -28.21
CA SER A 868 -0.35 36.56 -27.97
C SER A 868 -0.07 35.20 -27.33
N ILE A 869 -1.00 34.71 -26.50
CA ILE A 869 -0.88 33.41 -25.78
C ILE A 869 -0.85 32.23 -26.77
N LEU A 870 -1.56 32.33 -27.89
CA LEU A 870 -1.60 31.36 -28.98
C LEU A 870 -1.42 32.10 -30.32
N PRO A 871 -0.84 31.48 -31.37
CA PRO A 871 -0.45 32.17 -32.61
C PRO A 871 -1.58 32.85 -33.42
N TYR A 872 -2.82 32.66 -32.99
CA TYR A 872 -4.06 33.15 -33.60
C TYR A 872 -4.98 33.86 -32.59
N ALA A 873 -4.47 34.15 -31.39
CA ALA A 873 -5.16 34.94 -30.37
C ALA A 873 -4.74 36.42 -30.46
N GLU A 874 -5.49 37.28 -29.80
CA GLU A 874 -5.16 38.70 -29.64
C GLU A 874 -3.94 38.90 -28.73
N SER A 875 -3.33 40.09 -28.81
CA SER A 875 -2.18 40.48 -27.99
C SER A 875 -2.55 40.59 -26.52
N ASP A 876 -1.76 39.97 -25.65
CA ASP A 876 -1.91 39.99 -24.20
C ASP A 876 -0.86 40.93 -23.60
N LEU A 877 -1.32 41.99 -22.92
CA LEU A 877 -0.46 43.07 -22.41
C LEU A 877 0.59 42.56 -21.41
N TYR A 878 0.19 41.69 -20.48
CA TYR A 878 1.09 41.16 -19.46
C TYR A 878 2.11 40.19 -20.06
N LEU A 879 1.65 39.28 -20.94
CA LEU A 879 2.55 38.39 -21.67
C LEU A 879 3.53 39.16 -22.57
N THR A 880 3.11 40.29 -23.16
CA THR A 880 4.01 41.15 -23.94
C THR A 880 5.10 41.76 -23.05
N ALA A 881 4.76 42.26 -21.85
CA ALA A 881 5.74 42.81 -20.91
C ALA A 881 6.71 41.73 -20.38
N LEU A 882 6.17 40.55 -20.06
CA LEU A 882 6.94 39.39 -19.62
C LEU A 882 7.85 38.85 -20.73
N ALA A 883 7.39 38.81 -21.98
CA ALA A 883 8.21 38.44 -23.14
C ALA A 883 9.31 39.48 -23.43
N ALA A 884 9.02 40.77 -23.26
CA ALA A 884 10.03 41.82 -23.34
C ALA A 884 11.15 41.65 -22.29
N SER A 885 10.78 41.32 -21.04
CA SER A 885 11.71 41.12 -19.93
C SER A 885 12.50 39.80 -19.99
N SER A 886 11.92 38.73 -20.56
CA SER A 886 12.51 37.38 -20.56
C SER A 886 13.14 36.94 -21.88
N ALA A 887 12.59 37.37 -23.01
CA ALA A 887 12.74 36.70 -24.30
C ALA A 887 12.77 37.66 -25.50
N SER A 888 13.08 38.94 -25.29
CA SER A 888 13.01 39.99 -26.32
C SER A 888 13.89 39.78 -27.56
N ALA A 889 14.83 38.83 -27.52
CA ALA A 889 15.64 38.38 -28.65
C ALA A 889 14.95 37.34 -29.57
N GLU A 890 13.82 36.76 -29.14
CA GLU A 890 13.00 35.81 -29.93
C GLU A 890 11.94 36.52 -30.80
N PHE A 891 11.82 37.85 -30.64
CA PHE A 891 10.74 38.71 -31.17
C PHE A 891 11.31 40.00 -31.79
N ASP A 892 10.51 40.74 -32.57
CA ASP A 892 10.86 42.11 -32.93
C ASP A 892 10.61 43.04 -31.73
N SER A 893 11.70 43.38 -31.04
CA SER A 893 11.68 44.23 -29.84
C SER A 893 11.27 45.67 -30.12
N ARG A 894 11.42 46.18 -31.36
CA ARG A 894 10.93 47.52 -31.74
C ARG A 894 9.44 47.52 -32.00
N ALA A 895 8.90 46.43 -32.56
CA ALA A 895 7.46 46.26 -32.69
C ALA A 895 6.79 46.19 -31.30
N MET A 896 7.40 45.49 -30.32
CA MET A 896 6.93 45.51 -28.93
C MET A 896 7.01 46.90 -28.29
N ALA A 897 8.11 47.65 -28.45
CA ALA A 897 8.19 49.03 -27.97
C ALA A 897 7.10 49.91 -28.60
N GLY A 898 6.89 49.77 -29.91
CA GLY A 898 5.84 50.47 -30.66
C GLY A 898 4.42 50.06 -30.26
N TYR A 899 4.20 48.86 -29.72
CA TYR A 899 2.93 48.42 -29.12
C TYR A 899 2.68 49.17 -27.81
N PHE A 900 3.62 49.11 -26.86
CA PHE A 900 3.49 49.79 -25.57
C PHE A 900 3.38 51.31 -25.70
N TYR A 901 4.12 51.94 -26.61
CA TYR A 901 4.05 53.40 -26.78
C TYR A 901 2.67 53.87 -27.23
N ARG A 902 1.95 53.11 -28.07
CA ARG A 902 0.56 53.45 -28.42
C ARG A 902 -0.36 53.35 -27.21
N LEU A 903 -0.26 52.27 -26.43
CA LEU A 903 -1.02 52.08 -25.19
C LEU A 903 -0.75 53.15 -24.11
N LEU A 904 0.42 53.79 -24.15
CA LEU A 904 0.79 54.89 -23.25
C LEU A 904 0.25 56.26 -23.71
N GLU A 905 0.03 56.41 -25.02
CA GLU A 905 -0.33 57.67 -25.71
C GLU A 905 -1.82 57.76 -26.13
N ASP A 906 -2.55 56.65 -26.24
CA ASP A 906 -3.95 56.62 -26.67
C ASP A 906 -4.92 57.08 -25.56
N GLU A 907 -5.59 58.21 -25.75
CA GLU A 907 -6.50 58.78 -24.74
C GLU A 907 -7.83 58.01 -24.56
N GLU A 908 -8.19 57.07 -25.44
CA GLU A 908 -9.39 56.22 -25.28
C GLU A 908 -9.08 54.91 -24.53
N GLU A 909 -7.95 54.25 -24.79
CA GLU A 909 -7.58 52.99 -24.10
C GLU A 909 -6.89 53.19 -22.73
N LYS A 910 -6.31 54.37 -22.48
CA LYS A 910 -5.43 54.63 -21.33
C LYS A 910 -6.05 54.40 -19.95
N ASP A 911 -7.35 54.67 -19.80
CA ASP A 911 -8.10 54.51 -18.55
C ASP A 911 -8.61 53.07 -18.34
N GLU A 912 -8.60 52.21 -19.37
CA GLU A 912 -9.08 50.82 -19.28
C GLU A 912 -7.96 49.78 -19.05
N ILE A 913 -6.68 50.18 -19.18
CA ILE A 913 -5.51 49.27 -19.11
C ILE A 913 -4.55 49.60 -17.96
N ASP A 914 -3.88 48.57 -17.42
CA ASP A 914 -2.89 48.74 -16.34
C ASP A 914 -1.56 49.34 -16.86
N GLN A 915 -1.48 50.67 -16.79
CA GLN A 915 -0.30 51.47 -17.18
C GLN A 915 1.01 51.02 -16.50
N SER A 916 0.96 50.40 -15.31
CA SER A 916 2.18 49.88 -14.67
C SER A 916 2.80 48.70 -15.44
N THR A 917 1.97 47.90 -16.13
CA THR A 917 2.41 46.83 -17.02
C THR A 917 3.03 47.39 -18.30
N VAL A 918 2.47 48.47 -18.86
CA VAL A 918 3.01 49.20 -20.03
C VAL A 918 4.40 49.77 -19.73
N LEU A 919 4.55 50.43 -18.58
CA LEU A 919 5.83 51.00 -18.13
C LEU A 919 6.88 49.92 -17.85
N TRP A 920 6.50 48.79 -17.25
CA TRP A 920 7.42 47.65 -17.08
C TRP A 920 7.89 47.07 -18.42
N GLY A 921 6.98 46.89 -19.38
CA GLY A 921 7.33 46.43 -20.73
C GLY A 921 8.32 47.36 -21.44
N LEU A 922 8.15 48.68 -21.33
CA LEU A 922 9.07 49.67 -21.87
C LEU A 922 10.43 49.69 -21.13
N SER A 923 10.44 49.59 -19.79
CA SER A 923 11.67 49.44 -19.01
C SER A 923 12.50 48.23 -19.47
N ALA A 924 11.85 47.07 -19.66
CA ALA A 924 12.50 45.84 -20.10
C ALA A 924 13.15 45.96 -21.50
N LEU A 925 12.60 46.82 -22.36
CA LEU A 925 13.16 47.13 -23.68
C LEU A 925 14.26 48.21 -23.64
N ASN A 926 14.61 48.73 -22.46
CA ASN A 926 15.56 49.81 -22.21
C ASN A 926 15.09 51.18 -22.74
N GLU A 927 13.77 51.40 -22.85
CA GLU A 927 13.20 52.67 -23.31
C GLU A 927 13.18 53.75 -22.20
N PRO A 928 13.31 55.05 -22.53
CA PRO A 928 13.63 56.11 -21.57
C PRO A 928 12.41 56.66 -20.81
N ILE A 929 11.73 55.82 -19.99
CA ILE A 929 10.44 56.15 -19.35
C ILE A 929 10.49 56.38 -17.81
N LEU A 930 11.66 56.68 -17.25
CA LEU A 930 11.87 56.95 -15.81
C LEU A 930 10.94 58.05 -15.24
N LEU A 931 10.60 59.08 -16.02
CA LEU A 931 9.74 60.16 -15.54
C LEU A 931 8.32 59.67 -15.28
N GLN A 932 7.78 58.86 -16.19
CA GLN A 932 6.44 58.28 -16.13
C GLN A 932 6.30 57.28 -14.97
N ILE A 933 7.37 56.50 -14.66
CA ILE A 933 7.38 55.65 -13.46
C ILE A 933 7.32 56.50 -12.19
N ASN A 934 8.11 57.58 -12.09
CA ASN A 934 8.07 58.47 -10.92
C ASN A 934 6.70 59.16 -10.78
N GLU A 935 6.12 59.66 -11.86
CA GLU A 935 4.79 60.27 -11.88
C GLU A 935 3.71 59.29 -11.39
N MET A 936 3.77 58.01 -11.81
CA MET A 936 2.85 56.98 -11.31
C MET A 936 3.12 56.58 -9.86
N LEU A 937 4.39 56.58 -9.40
CA LEU A 937 4.77 56.34 -8.00
C LEU A 937 4.43 57.52 -7.05
N GLU A 938 4.19 58.72 -7.58
CA GLU A 938 3.73 59.89 -6.82
C GLU A 938 2.18 59.98 -6.75
N ALA A 939 1.45 59.07 -7.40
CA ALA A 939 0.00 58.98 -7.30
C ALA A 939 -0.47 58.41 -5.95
N ASN A 940 -1.56 58.94 -5.41
CA ASN A 940 -2.19 58.40 -4.20
C ASN A 940 -2.89 57.06 -4.50
N GLU A 941 -2.82 56.12 -3.54
CA GLU A 941 -3.61 54.87 -3.53
C GLU A 941 -3.32 53.88 -4.68
N LEU A 942 -2.04 53.70 -5.05
CA LEU A 942 -1.58 52.61 -5.93
C LEU A 942 -1.99 51.23 -5.40
N ALA A 943 -2.50 50.37 -6.29
CA ALA A 943 -2.78 48.97 -5.96
C ALA A 943 -1.46 48.15 -5.81
N PRO A 944 -1.39 47.15 -4.92
CA PRO A 944 -0.15 46.39 -4.68
C PRO A 944 0.49 45.79 -5.94
N ALA A 945 -0.29 45.21 -6.84
CA ALA A 945 0.19 44.67 -8.11
C ALA A 945 0.91 45.73 -8.98
N GLN A 946 0.38 46.96 -8.99
CA GLN A 946 0.99 48.07 -9.75
C GLN A 946 2.31 48.49 -9.12
N SER A 947 2.37 48.59 -7.80
CA SER A 947 3.61 48.87 -7.06
C SER A 947 4.70 47.81 -7.32
N ILE A 948 4.34 46.52 -7.41
CA ILE A 948 5.32 45.46 -7.75
C ILE A 948 5.83 45.62 -9.19
N LYS A 949 4.94 45.90 -10.15
CA LYS A 949 5.30 46.12 -11.57
C LYS A 949 6.18 47.36 -11.75
N LEU A 950 5.89 48.47 -11.04
CA LEU A 950 6.73 49.67 -11.02
C LEU A 950 8.09 49.41 -10.33
N ALA A 951 8.15 48.53 -9.33
CA ALA A 951 9.41 48.12 -8.69
C ALA A 951 10.27 47.24 -9.62
N LEU A 952 9.66 46.34 -10.40
CA LEU A 952 10.32 45.60 -11.48
C LEU A 952 10.81 46.57 -12.58
N ALA A 953 9.96 47.49 -13.01
CA ALA A 953 10.29 48.52 -14.00
C ALA A 953 11.47 49.41 -13.56
N MET A 954 11.53 49.80 -12.28
CA MET A 954 12.67 50.51 -11.69
C MET A 954 13.95 49.68 -11.69
N LEU A 955 13.86 48.37 -11.45
CA LEU A 955 15.02 47.48 -11.41
C LEU A 955 15.56 47.22 -12.83
N ASP A 956 14.68 47.08 -13.83
CA ASP A 956 15.03 46.96 -15.24
C ASP A 956 15.81 48.18 -15.78
N ILE A 957 15.45 49.41 -15.38
CA ILE A 957 16.25 50.63 -15.67
C ILE A 957 17.43 50.85 -14.71
N GLY A 958 17.79 49.86 -13.90
CA GLY A 958 18.97 49.87 -13.02
C GLY A 958 18.81 50.59 -11.67
N ASN A 959 17.62 51.11 -11.34
CA ASN A 959 17.33 51.77 -10.06
C ASN A 959 16.85 50.79 -8.98
N GLY A 960 17.65 49.74 -8.73
CA GLY A 960 17.33 48.69 -7.75
C GLY A 960 17.13 49.18 -6.31
N ALA A 961 17.59 50.40 -5.96
CA ALA A 961 17.36 51.00 -4.64
C ALA A 961 15.89 51.37 -4.41
N VAL A 962 15.20 51.89 -5.42
CA VAL A 962 13.76 52.19 -5.32
C VAL A 962 12.94 50.90 -5.36
N GLY A 963 13.28 49.97 -6.27
CA GLY A 963 12.63 48.65 -6.32
C GLY A 963 12.75 47.88 -4.99
N LYS A 964 13.91 47.96 -4.33
CA LYS A 964 14.12 47.39 -2.99
C LYS A 964 13.25 48.05 -1.93
N LYS A 965 13.14 49.39 -1.91
CA LYS A 965 12.29 50.11 -0.94
C LYS A 965 10.83 49.65 -1.04
N ILE A 966 10.29 49.62 -2.26
CA ILE A 966 8.91 49.18 -2.52
C ILE A 966 8.71 47.72 -2.11
N PHE A 967 9.68 46.83 -2.38
CA PHE A 967 9.66 45.45 -1.90
C PHE A 967 9.58 45.35 -0.37
N GLU A 968 10.41 46.11 0.36
CA GLU A 968 10.43 46.08 1.83
C GLU A 968 9.14 46.66 2.44
N GLU A 969 8.54 47.67 1.82
CA GLU A 969 7.25 48.24 2.24
C GLU A 969 6.09 47.27 2.01
N LEU A 970 5.92 46.74 0.78
CA LEU A 970 4.87 45.78 0.44
C LEU A 970 4.96 44.48 1.25
N LEU A 971 6.18 43.99 1.51
CA LEU A 971 6.38 42.80 2.33
C LEU A 971 6.01 43.05 3.81
N THR A 972 6.18 44.27 4.31
CA THR A 972 5.80 44.63 5.69
C THR A 972 4.29 44.76 5.85
N GLU A 973 3.57 45.19 4.81
CA GLU A 973 2.12 45.42 4.85
C GLU A 973 1.30 44.17 4.48
N PHE A 974 1.75 43.38 3.51
CA PHE A 974 0.99 42.25 2.93
C PHE A 974 1.68 40.89 3.04
N GLY A 975 2.89 40.82 3.61
CA GLY A 975 3.65 39.58 3.76
C GLY A 975 3.12 38.68 4.88
N GLU A 976 2.80 37.43 4.54
CA GLU A 976 2.36 36.41 5.51
C GLU A 976 3.37 35.26 5.53
N ASP A 977 4.04 35.08 6.67
CA ASP A 977 4.99 33.98 6.90
C ASP A 977 4.26 32.74 7.43
N LEU A 978 4.29 31.66 6.65
CA LEU A 978 3.64 30.37 6.96
C LEU A 978 4.66 29.34 7.46
N GLY A 979 5.80 29.80 8.01
CA GLY A 979 6.87 28.97 8.53
C GLY A 979 7.82 28.51 7.43
N ALA A 980 7.45 27.46 6.69
CA ALA A 980 8.26 26.94 5.58
C ALA A 980 8.11 27.75 4.29
N THR A 981 6.94 28.36 4.08
CA THR A 981 6.60 29.20 2.91
C THR A 981 6.26 30.62 3.34
N MET A 982 6.14 31.53 2.37
CA MET A 982 5.70 32.91 2.58
C MET A 982 4.89 33.36 1.38
N ARG A 983 3.87 34.18 1.59
CA ARG A 983 3.00 34.71 0.52
C ARG A 983 2.71 36.19 0.69
N ILE A 984 2.12 36.78 -0.35
CA ILE A 984 1.61 38.16 -0.36
C ILE A 984 0.08 38.08 -0.33
N ASN A 985 -0.53 38.27 0.85
CA ASN A 985 -1.96 38.07 1.05
C ASN A 985 -2.77 39.31 0.67
N VAL A 986 -2.82 39.59 -0.63
CA VAL A 986 -3.66 40.62 -1.25
C VAL A 986 -4.91 40.00 -1.88
N GLY A 987 -5.76 40.81 -2.51
CA GLY A 987 -6.86 40.32 -3.32
C GLY A 987 -7.97 39.58 -2.56
N ARG A 988 -8.73 38.77 -3.30
CA ARG A 988 -9.99 38.12 -2.89
C ARG A 988 -9.85 36.60 -2.73
N ASP A 989 -9.08 35.97 -3.61
CA ASP A 989 -8.96 34.52 -3.81
C ASP A 989 -7.48 34.11 -3.92
N GLN A 990 -7.20 32.82 -4.19
CA GLN A 990 -5.82 32.32 -4.32
C GLN A 990 -5.12 32.74 -5.61
N ASP A 991 -5.82 32.99 -6.72
CA ASP A 991 -5.14 33.37 -7.97
C ASP A 991 -4.60 34.81 -7.85
N GLU A 992 -5.35 35.74 -7.25
CA GLU A 992 -4.84 37.08 -6.94
C GLU A 992 -3.66 37.04 -5.93
N ILE A 993 -3.65 36.11 -4.98
CA ILE A 993 -2.53 35.88 -4.04
C ILE A 993 -1.31 35.28 -4.78
N ILE A 994 -1.52 34.32 -5.69
CA ILE A 994 -0.46 33.62 -6.42
C ILE A 994 0.16 34.55 -7.47
N GLU A 995 -0.60 35.43 -8.13
CA GLU A 995 -0.03 36.45 -9.03
C GLU A 995 0.87 37.42 -8.26
N ALA A 996 0.38 38.00 -7.16
CA ALA A 996 1.16 38.94 -6.35
C ALA A 996 2.40 38.28 -5.72
N THR A 997 2.25 37.04 -5.23
CA THR A 997 3.38 36.24 -4.71
C THR A 997 4.36 35.87 -5.81
N THR A 998 3.91 35.62 -7.04
CA THR A 998 4.78 35.40 -8.22
C THR A 998 5.62 36.63 -8.51
N GLN A 999 4.99 37.80 -8.65
CA GLN A 999 5.69 39.02 -9.02
C GLN A 999 6.67 39.45 -7.92
N MET A 1000 6.31 39.27 -6.63
CA MET A 1000 7.22 39.48 -5.50
C MET A 1000 8.32 38.41 -5.38
N ALA A 1001 8.08 37.15 -5.72
CA ALA A 1001 9.12 36.12 -5.77
C ALA A 1001 10.15 36.39 -6.88
N LEU A 1002 9.70 36.90 -8.03
CA LEU A 1002 10.58 37.38 -9.10
C LEU A 1002 11.42 38.58 -8.64
N LEU A 1003 10.78 39.59 -8.05
CA LEU A 1003 11.46 40.77 -7.52
C LEU A 1003 12.47 40.40 -6.41
N ALA A 1004 12.10 39.50 -5.49
CA ALA A 1004 12.99 38.95 -4.47
C ALA A 1004 14.19 38.20 -5.08
N SER A 1005 13.97 37.43 -6.15
CA SER A 1005 15.03 36.69 -6.85
C SER A 1005 16.00 37.63 -7.58
N ARG A 1006 15.48 38.73 -8.17
CA ARG A 1006 16.29 39.77 -8.84
C ARG A 1006 17.04 40.69 -7.86
N LEU A 1007 16.56 40.82 -6.62
CA LEU A 1007 17.19 41.59 -5.53
C LEU A 1007 18.15 40.76 -4.64
N ASP A 1008 18.26 39.44 -4.87
CA ASP A 1008 18.90 38.46 -3.97
C ASP A 1008 18.41 38.57 -2.51
N ASN A 1009 17.10 38.74 -2.33
CA ASN A 1009 16.48 38.89 -1.02
C ASN A 1009 16.37 37.54 -0.28
N THR A 1010 16.61 37.53 1.04
CA THR A 1010 16.59 36.32 1.87
C THR A 1010 15.28 35.52 1.81
N ASN A 1011 14.15 36.18 1.54
CA ASN A 1011 12.84 35.54 1.53
C ASN A 1011 12.47 34.92 0.17
N LYS A 1012 13.32 35.07 -0.86
CA LYS A 1012 13.08 34.56 -2.22
C LYS A 1012 12.75 33.06 -2.25
N ASN A 1013 13.42 32.25 -1.41
CA ASN A 1013 13.17 30.80 -1.34
C ASN A 1013 11.85 30.46 -0.65
N LYS A 1014 11.41 31.21 0.38
CA LYS A 1014 10.08 31.02 1.01
C LYS A 1014 8.94 31.40 0.07
N LEU A 1015 9.10 32.52 -0.64
CA LEU A 1015 8.15 32.99 -1.66
C LEU A 1015 8.08 31.99 -2.83
N TYR A 1016 9.22 31.50 -3.31
CA TYR A 1016 9.24 30.50 -4.38
C TYR A 1016 8.68 29.14 -3.95
N GLN A 1017 8.90 28.72 -2.70
CA GLN A 1017 8.32 27.47 -2.19
C GLN A 1017 6.78 27.51 -2.20
N TYR A 1018 6.18 28.66 -1.87
CA TYR A 1018 4.73 28.83 -1.95
C TYR A 1018 4.20 28.51 -3.36
N LEU A 1019 4.90 28.96 -4.42
CA LEU A 1019 4.52 28.74 -5.83
C LEU A 1019 4.77 27.31 -6.33
N LEU A 1020 5.65 26.56 -5.67
CA LEU A 1020 5.86 25.13 -5.92
C LEU A 1020 4.79 24.25 -5.28
N GLU A 1021 4.12 24.74 -4.23
CA GLU A 1021 3.11 24.03 -3.43
C GLU A 1021 1.67 24.51 -3.71
N ASN A 1022 1.51 25.74 -4.21
CA ASN A 1022 0.24 26.35 -4.60
C ASN A 1022 0.32 26.67 -6.10
N HIS A 1023 -0.68 26.22 -6.86
CA HIS A 1023 -0.81 26.47 -8.30
C HIS A 1023 -2.12 27.20 -8.55
N GLY A 1024 -2.12 28.14 -9.49
CA GLY A 1024 -3.33 28.88 -9.87
C GLY A 1024 -4.34 28.00 -10.62
N GLU A 1025 -5.61 28.38 -10.54
CA GLU A 1025 -6.71 27.66 -11.21
C GLU A 1025 -6.93 28.19 -12.65
N ASP A 1026 -6.92 29.52 -12.82
CA ASP A 1026 -7.04 30.21 -14.12
C ASP A 1026 -5.70 30.78 -14.63
N ILE A 1027 -4.76 31.13 -13.74
CA ILE A 1027 -3.48 31.77 -14.08
C ILE A 1027 -2.31 30.80 -14.31
N LEU A 1028 -1.29 31.23 -15.07
CA LEU A 1028 -0.10 30.43 -15.40
C LEU A 1028 1.20 31.23 -15.29
N ASN A 1029 1.90 31.10 -14.17
CA ASN A 1029 3.13 31.83 -13.82
C ASN A 1029 4.45 31.16 -14.26
N SER A 1030 4.42 30.33 -15.31
CA SER A 1030 5.52 29.40 -15.61
C SER A 1030 6.79 30.07 -16.13
N VAL A 1031 6.69 31.22 -16.81
CA VAL A 1031 7.87 31.94 -17.33
C VAL A 1031 8.56 32.68 -16.20
N GLU A 1032 7.78 33.30 -15.31
CA GLU A 1032 8.26 33.98 -14.10
C GLU A 1032 8.99 33.00 -13.18
N GLN A 1033 8.45 31.79 -12.97
CA GLN A 1033 9.17 30.73 -12.26
C GLN A 1033 10.49 30.37 -12.96
N GLY A 1034 10.51 30.29 -14.30
CA GLY A 1034 11.73 30.10 -15.09
C GLY A 1034 12.78 31.21 -14.86
N LEU A 1035 12.34 32.47 -14.78
CA LEU A 1035 13.18 33.62 -14.46
C LEU A 1035 13.69 33.59 -13.02
N MET A 1036 12.83 33.28 -12.03
CA MET A 1036 13.23 33.12 -10.63
C MET A 1036 14.37 32.10 -10.51
N LEU A 1037 14.22 30.95 -11.15
CA LEU A 1037 15.26 29.92 -11.22
C LEU A 1037 16.52 30.44 -11.93
N GLN A 1038 16.39 31.14 -13.06
CA GLN A 1038 17.52 31.72 -13.79
C GLN A 1038 18.32 32.72 -12.96
N TYR A 1039 17.69 33.54 -12.11
CA TYR A 1039 18.39 34.44 -11.18
C TYR A 1039 18.95 33.68 -9.97
N ASN A 1040 18.17 32.79 -9.36
CA ASN A 1040 18.59 32.08 -8.14
C ASN A 1040 19.76 31.11 -8.36
N LEU A 1041 19.85 30.49 -9.53
CA LEU A 1041 20.97 29.60 -9.89
C LEU A 1041 22.30 30.34 -10.06
N GLN A 1042 22.31 31.64 -10.41
CA GLN A 1042 23.55 32.42 -10.58
C GLN A 1042 24.35 32.56 -9.27
N TYR A 1043 23.67 32.51 -8.13
CA TYR A 1043 24.25 32.66 -6.78
C TYR A 1043 24.36 31.32 -6.03
N MET A 1044 23.88 30.22 -6.64
CA MET A 1044 23.87 28.89 -6.02
C MET A 1044 25.24 28.21 -6.13
N SER A 1045 25.69 27.55 -5.06
CA SER A 1045 26.86 26.67 -5.12
C SER A 1045 26.57 25.44 -5.98
N THR A 1046 27.40 25.17 -6.99
CA THR A 1046 27.32 23.93 -7.79
C THR A 1046 27.88 22.70 -7.06
N LYS A 1047 28.68 22.89 -6.00
CA LYS A 1047 29.20 21.77 -5.19
C LYS A 1047 28.08 21.09 -4.40
N PRO A 1048 28.14 19.76 -4.18
CA PRO A 1048 27.27 19.07 -3.22
C PRO A 1048 27.36 19.67 -1.82
N VAL A 1049 26.32 19.48 -1.01
CA VAL A 1049 26.37 19.79 0.44
C VAL A 1049 26.86 18.59 1.22
N SER A 1050 27.45 18.81 2.40
CA SER A 1050 27.91 17.74 3.28
C SER A 1050 27.80 18.11 4.76
N PHE A 1051 27.69 17.11 5.61
CA PHE A 1051 27.72 17.25 7.07
C PHE A 1051 28.11 15.92 7.73
N THR A 1052 28.66 15.97 8.94
CA THR A 1052 28.91 14.80 9.78
C THR A 1052 28.03 14.90 11.02
N TYR A 1053 27.18 13.89 11.23
CA TYR A 1053 26.41 13.74 12.47
C TYR A 1053 27.06 12.71 13.40
N GLU A 1054 26.92 12.95 14.70
CA GLU A 1054 27.25 12.01 15.78
C GLU A 1054 25.94 11.62 16.47
N LEU A 1055 25.63 10.34 16.59
CA LEU A 1055 24.44 9.83 17.30
C LEU A 1055 24.84 8.58 18.09
N ASN A 1056 24.55 8.56 19.39
CA ASN A 1056 24.91 7.47 20.33
C ASN A 1056 26.40 7.04 20.30
N GLY A 1057 27.28 7.95 19.86
CA GLY A 1057 28.72 7.72 19.72
C GLY A 1057 29.18 7.22 18.34
N GLU A 1058 28.27 6.80 17.46
CA GLU A 1058 28.58 6.56 16.05
C GLU A 1058 28.68 7.89 15.30
N LYS A 1059 29.63 8.00 14.37
CA LYS A 1059 29.85 9.18 13.52
C LYS A 1059 29.67 8.84 12.06
N VAL A 1060 28.76 9.55 11.40
CA VAL A 1060 28.38 9.30 10.01
C VAL A 1060 28.50 10.59 9.20
N SER A 1061 29.47 10.62 8.27
CA SER A 1061 29.63 11.70 7.30
C SER A 1061 28.75 11.44 6.08
N LYS A 1062 27.95 12.43 5.69
CA LYS A 1062 27.08 12.40 4.52
C LYS A 1062 27.41 13.51 3.54
N THR A 1063 27.20 13.25 2.26
CA THR A 1063 27.31 14.21 1.16
C THR A 1063 26.10 14.00 0.28
N LEU A 1064 25.33 15.06 0.02
CA LEU A 1064 24.07 15.02 -0.71
C LEU A 1064 24.19 15.84 -2.00
N LYS A 1065 23.87 15.21 -3.13
CA LYS A 1065 23.91 15.79 -4.47
C LYS A 1065 22.50 16.05 -4.99
N ASN A 1066 22.25 17.25 -5.49
CA ASN A 1066 21.06 17.63 -6.26
C ASN A 1066 19.72 17.43 -5.52
N ARG A 1067 19.14 16.21 -5.57
CA ARG A 1067 17.89 15.81 -4.91
C ARG A 1067 18.07 14.66 -3.91
N GLU A 1068 19.29 14.18 -3.69
CA GLU A 1068 19.60 13.22 -2.62
C GLU A 1068 19.24 13.81 -1.25
N PHE A 1069 18.68 12.99 -0.37
CA PHE A 1069 18.30 13.40 0.99
C PHE A 1069 18.49 12.27 2.00
N LEU A 1070 18.68 12.62 3.27
CA LEU A 1070 18.73 11.68 4.39
C LEU A 1070 17.51 11.90 5.28
N LYS A 1071 16.67 10.88 5.46
CA LYS A 1071 15.74 10.76 6.60
C LYS A 1071 16.46 10.05 7.73
N LEU A 1072 16.71 10.77 8.82
CA LEU A 1072 17.24 10.28 10.09
C LEU A 1072 16.09 10.28 11.11
N THR A 1073 15.84 9.12 11.73
CA THR A 1073 14.93 9.02 12.88
C THR A 1073 15.76 9.05 14.17
N VAL A 1074 15.31 9.81 15.17
CA VAL A 1074 15.99 10.02 16.46
C VAL A 1074 15.02 9.79 17.60
N LEU A 1075 15.36 8.94 18.56
CA LEU A 1075 14.53 8.71 19.75
C LEU A 1075 14.62 9.92 20.71
N PRO A 1076 13.57 10.26 21.48
CA PRO A 1076 13.61 11.37 22.45
C PRO A 1076 14.75 11.27 23.47
N SER A 1077 15.12 10.05 23.87
CA SER A 1077 16.28 9.74 24.71
C SER A 1077 17.62 10.19 24.10
N ASP A 1078 17.71 10.15 22.77
CA ASP A 1078 18.97 10.22 22.03
C ASP A 1078 19.23 11.63 21.48
N VAL A 1079 18.24 12.52 21.58
CA VAL A 1079 18.36 13.94 21.20
C VAL A 1079 19.54 14.62 21.91
N ALA A 1080 19.87 14.20 23.14
CA ALA A 1080 21.00 14.72 23.90
C ALA A 1080 22.37 14.15 23.47
N SER A 1081 22.39 13.05 22.70
CA SER A 1081 23.62 12.46 22.14
C SER A 1081 23.91 13.00 20.74
N LEU A 1082 22.86 13.36 19.99
CA LEU A 1082 22.88 13.92 18.64
C LEU A 1082 23.71 15.23 18.56
N LYS A 1083 24.67 15.28 17.62
CA LYS A 1083 25.46 16.50 17.32
C LYS A 1083 25.74 16.60 15.82
N PHE A 1084 25.97 17.82 15.34
CA PHE A 1084 26.34 18.10 13.95
C PHE A 1084 27.68 18.84 13.86
N SER A 1085 28.43 18.56 12.80
CA SER A 1085 29.79 19.06 12.58
C SER A 1085 30.16 18.99 11.09
N GLU A 1086 31.26 19.63 10.69
CA GLU A 1086 31.82 19.52 9.32
C GLU A 1086 30.84 19.94 8.21
N ILE A 1087 29.91 20.84 8.54
CA ILE A 1087 28.84 21.30 7.64
C ILE A 1087 29.44 22.12 6.49
N SER A 1088 29.07 21.79 5.26
CA SER A 1088 29.52 22.48 4.05
C SER A 1088 28.36 22.73 3.09
N GLY A 1089 28.21 23.99 2.67
CA GLY A 1089 27.06 24.46 1.89
C GLY A 1089 25.80 24.66 2.74
N LYS A 1090 24.65 24.89 2.07
CA LYS A 1090 23.36 25.11 2.73
C LYS A 1090 22.60 23.78 2.86
N VAL A 1091 22.87 23.03 3.93
CA VAL A 1091 22.04 21.87 4.29
C VAL A 1091 20.74 22.39 4.90
N GLY A 1092 19.60 22.10 4.29
CA GLY A 1092 18.27 22.31 4.87
C GLY A 1092 17.88 21.09 5.71
N VAL A 1093 17.23 21.32 6.85
CA VAL A 1093 16.70 20.26 7.72
C VAL A 1093 15.21 20.52 8.02
N VAL A 1094 14.37 19.55 7.64
CA VAL A 1094 12.97 19.50 8.08
C VAL A 1094 12.89 18.63 9.33
N THR A 1095 12.32 19.18 10.40
CA THR A 1095 12.14 18.52 11.70
C THR A 1095 10.65 18.28 11.92
N ALA A 1096 10.25 17.04 12.18
CA ALA A 1096 8.84 16.68 12.44
C ALA A 1096 8.72 15.81 13.71
N PHE A 1097 7.84 16.21 14.63
CA PHE A 1097 7.56 15.47 15.87
C PHE A 1097 6.14 15.75 16.41
N THR A 1098 5.52 14.73 17.01
CA THR A 1098 4.26 14.86 17.74
C THR A 1098 4.49 15.48 19.12
N ALA A 1099 3.67 16.45 19.53
CA ALA A 1099 3.64 16.96 20.90
C ALA A 1099 2.23 17.36 21.35
N SER A 1100 1.95 17.22 22.64
CA SER A 1100 0.69 17.63 23.26
C SER A 1100 0.50 19.15 23.25
N TYR A 1101 -0.75 19.63 23.21
CA TYR A 1101 -1.06 21.07 23.28
C TYR A 1101 -2.39 21.38 24.01
N SER A 1102 -2.60 22.64 24.38
CA SER A 1102 -3.87 23.10 24.98
C SER A 1102 -4.69 23.90 23.96
N ALA A 1103 -6.02 23.77 24.02
CA ALA A 1103 -6.93 24.45 23.08
C ALA A 1103 -6.89 25.99 23.12
N GLY A 1104 -6.22 26.60 24.11
CA GLY A 1104 -5.98 28.05 24.18
C GLY A 1104 -4.73 28.53 23.41
N ASP A 1105 -3.89 27.62 22.92
CA ASP A 1105 -2.56 27.92 22.36
C ASP A 1105 -2.57 28.11 20.82
N ILE A 1106 -3.76 28.18 20.19
CA ILE A 1106 -3.93 28.20 18.73
C ILE A 1106 -4.66 29.48 18.28
N PRO A 1107 -4.09 30.28 17.35
CA PRO A 1107 -4.81 31.39 16.73
C PRO A 1107 -5.89 30.88 15.76
N THR A 1108 -7.08 31.48 15.81
CA THR A 1108 -8.17 31.17 14.87
C THR A 1108 -7.83 31.65 13.46
N GLN A 1109 -7.81 30.73 12.49
CA GLN A 1109 -7.68 31.02 11.06
C GLN A 1109 -9.06 31.30 10.45
N GLU A 1110 -9.31 32.51 9.93
CA GLU A 1110 -10.63 32.87 9.37
C GLU A 1110 -11.05 32.00 8.18
N ALA A 1111 -10.07 31.44 7.46
CA ALA A 1111 -10.31 30.60 6.28
C ALA A 1111 -10.61 29.12 6.60
N LEU A 1112 -10.71 28.72 7.89
CA LEU A 1112 -10.97 27.33 8.29
C LEU A 1112 -12.10 27.24 9.33
N ASN A 1113 -13.14 26.47 9.02
CA ASN A 1113 -14.28 26.25 9.91
C ASN A 1113 -14.54 24.74 10.09
N VAL A 1114 -14.95 24.32 11.29
CA VAL A 1114 -15.25 22.91 11.59
C VAL A 1114 -16.40 22.79 12.60
N LYS A 1115 -17.33 21.87 12.33
CA LYS A 1115 -18.49 21.56 13.16
C LYS A 1115 -18.72 20.05 13.24
N ARG A 1116 -18.52 19.49 14.44
CA ARG A 1116 -18.90 18.12 14.80
C ARG A 1116 -20.37 18.06 15.24
N THR A 1117 -21.10 17.03 14.83
CA THR A 1117 -22.46 16.69 15.27
C THR A 1117 -22.61 15.18 15.41
N TYR A 1118 -23.24 14.69 16.47
CA TYR A 1118 -23.48 13.27 16.68
C TYR A 1118 -24.93 12.88 16.39
N ARG A 1119 -25.15 11.67 15.86
CA ARG A 1119 -26.48 11.09 15.67
C ARG A 1119 -26.58 9.69 16.26
N VAL A 1120 -27.71 9.42 16.88
CA VAL A 1120 -28.12 8.08 17.32
C VAL A 1120 -29.42 7.74 16.62
N LYS A 1121 -29.51 6.54 16.01
CA LYS A 1121 -30.74 6.06 15.33
C LYS A 1121 -31.31 7.11 14.34
N LYS A 1122 -30.41 7.78 13.62
CA LYS A 1122 -30.66 8.88 12.65
C LYS A 1122 -31.28 10.16 13.25
N LYS A 1123 -31.07 10.43 14.54
CA LYS A 1123 -31.47 11.69 15.22
C LYS A 1123 -30.25 12.37 15.84
N GLU A 1124 -30.11 13.68 15.64
CA GLU A 1124 -29.04 14.48 16.25
C GLU A 1124 -29.24 14.57 17.78
N THR A 1125 -28.18 14.32 18.55
CA THR A 1125 -28.24 14.26 20.02
C THR A 1125 -26.88 14.52 20.66
N ASN A 1126 -26.87 15.08 21.88
CA ASN A 1126 -25.69 15.14 22.77
C ASN A 1126 -25.89 14.25 24.02
N THR A 1127 -26.77 13.25 23.91
CA THR A 1127 -27.09 12.27 24.95
C THR A 1127 -27.25 10.91 24.29
N MET A 1128 -26.55 9.92 24.81
CA MET A 1128 -26.33 8.60 24.19
C MET A 1128 -26.43 7.54 25.30
N GLU A 1129 -27.07 6.42 25.00
CA GLU A 1129 -27.10 5.27 25.89
C GLU A 1129 -25.89 4.36 25.65
N ARG A 1130 -25.53 3.54 26.65
CA ARG A 1130 -24.34 2.65 26.64
C ARG A 1130 -24.27 1.69 25.41
N SER A 1131 -25.38 1.44 24.72
CA SER A 1131 -25.49 0.55 23.56
C SER A 1131 -25.77 1.26 22.23
N ASP A 1132 -25.74 2.59 22.18
CA ASP A 1132 -26.02 3.33 20.96
C ASP A 1132 -24.83 3.32 20.00
N LEU A 1133 -25.06 2.86 18.76
CA LEU A 1133 -24.18 3.16 17.63
C LEU A 1133 -24.32 4.66 17.30
N VAL A 1134 -23.25 5.40 17.53
CA VAL A 1134 -23.17 6.85 17.31
C VAL A 1134 -22.53 7.11 15.94
N GLU A 1135 -23.32 7.67 15.03
CA GLU A 1135 -22.85 8.21 13.76
C GLU A 1135 -22.29 9.62 14.02
N VAL A 1136 -21.00 9.84 13.79
CA VAL A 1136 -20.36 11.14 13.93
C VAL A 1136 -20.32 11.81 12.56
N THR A 1137 -20.78 13.06 12.45
CA THR A 1137 -20.61 13.87 11.24
C THR A 1137 -19.74 15.08 11.56
N ILE A 1138 -18.63 15.25 10.84
CA ILE A 1138 -17.82 16.48 10.84
C ILE A 1138 -18.07 17.21 9.53
N GLY A 1139 -18.76 18.35 9.61
CA GLY A 1139 -18.77 19.33 8.52
C GLY A 1139 -17.60 20.29 8.68
N TYR A 1140 -16.92 20.61 7.59
CA TYR A 1140 -15.82 21.56 7.56
C TYR A 1140 -15.96 22.49 6.35
N GLU A 1141 -15.24 23.61 6.38
CA GLU A 1141 -15.18 24.60 5.31
C GLU A 1141 -13.74 25.12 5.21
N ILE A 1142 -13.22 25.15 3.98
CA ILE A 1142 -11.87 25.62 3.65
C ILE A 1142 -12.07 26.76 2.64
N GLY A 1143 -11.91 28.00 3.12
CA GLY A 1143 -12.25 29.22 2.38
C GLY A 1143 -11.28 29.53 1.25
N ASP A 1144 -11.66 30.47 0.37
CA ASP A 1144 -10.96 30.72 -0.90
C ASP A 1144 -9.54 31.28 -0.78
N LYS A 1145 -9.14 31.76 0.41
CA LYS A 1145 -7.76 32.19 0.74
C LYS A 1145 -6.93 31.13 1.49
N ALA A 1146 -7.46 29.94 1.74
CA ALA A 1146 -6.70 28.85 2.36
C ALA A 1146 -5.64 28.31 1.36
N PRO A 1147 -4.42 27.96 1.81
CA PRO A 1147 -3.43 27.28 0.97
C PRO A 1147 -3.96 26.04 0.23
N ALA A 1148 -3.40 25.77 -0.95
CA ALA A 1148 -3.66 24.53 -1.67
C ALA A 1148 -3.02 23.34 -0.93
N GLY A 1149 -3.71 22.20 -0.89
CA GLY A 1149 -3.18 20.98 -0.28
C GLY A 1149 -4.24 20.05 0.29
N SER A 1150 -3.80 19.19 1.19
CA SER A 1150 -4.65 18.32 2.00
C SER A 1150 -4.57 18.79 3.45
N TYR A 1151 -5.71 18.80 4.13
CA TYR A 1151 -5.84 19.20 5.52
C TYR A 1151 -6.07 17.97 6.41
N GLU A 1152 -5.55 18.01 7.64
CA GLU A 1152 -5.85 17.00 8.65
C GLU A 1152 -6.97 17.50 9.57
N ILE A 1153 -8.01 16.69 9.72
CA ILE A 1153 -9.05 16.87 10.73
C ILE A 1153 -8.81 15.84 11.82
N VAL A 1154 -8.30 16.31 12.96
CA VAL A 1154 -8.10 15.51 14.16
C VAL A 1154 -9.35 15.62 15.03
N ASP A 1155 -10.10 14.53 15.15
CA ASP A 1155 -11.26 14.43 16.01
C ASP A 1155 -10.90 13.64 17.29
N VAL A 1156 -11.02 14.28 18.45
CA VAL A 1156 -10.77 13.65 19.75
C VAL A 1156 -12.10 13.24 20.37
N LEU A 1157 -12.31 11.93 20.48
CA LEU A 1157 -13.48 11.32 21.09
C LEU A 1157 -13.51 11.58 22.61
N PRO A 1158 -14.70 11.84 23.21
CA PRO A 1158 -14.87 11.78 24.66
C PRO A 1158 -14.57 10.37 25.18
N ALA A 1159 -14.05 10.24 26.40
CA ALA A 1159 -13.63 8.94 26.96
C ALA A 1159 -14.75 7.88 27.07
N GLY A 1160 -16.02 8.28 27.02
CA GLY A 1160 -17.18 7.38 26.97
C GLY A 1160 -17.52 6.82 25.59
N LEU A 1161 -16.90 7.30 24.51
CA LEU A 1161 -17.01 6.74 23.16
C LEU A 1161 -15.78 5.87 22.83
N LYS A 1162 -15.92 5.07 21.78
CA LYS A 1162 -14.84 4.32 21.13
C LYS A 1162 -15.11 4.32 19.62
N TYR A 1163 -14.06 4.34 18.82
CA TYR A 1163 -14.16 4.12 17.38
C TYR A 1163 -14.57 2.67 17.07
N VAL A 1164 -15.38 2.47 16.02
CA VAL A 1164 -15.75 1.15 15.49
C VAL A 1164 -14.98 0.97 14.19
N SER A 1165 -13.98 0.08 14.17
CA SER A 1165 -13.08 -0.06 13.01
C SER A 1165 -13.74 -0.76 11.82
N ARG A 1166 -14.80 -1.55 12.05
CA ARG A 1166 -15.53 -2.26 11.00
C ARG A 1166 -17.02 -1.86 10.98
N PRO A 1167 -17.36 -0.57 10.80
CA PRO A 1167 -18.74 -0.08 10.96
C PRO A 1167 -19.68 -0.69 9.92
N TYR A 1168 -19.15 -1.08 8.76
CA TYR A 1168 -19.85 -1.85 7.73
C TYR A 1168 -20.36 -3.23 8.18
N ASN A 1169 -19.91 -3.78 9.32
CA ASN A 1169 -20.47 -5.00 9.93
C ASN A 1169 -21.76 -4.74 10.72
N ARG A 1170 -22.15 -3.48 10.92
CA ARG A 1170 -23.28 -3.04 11.77
C ARG A 1170 -24.46 -2.46 10.97
N TYR A 1171 -24.44 -2.59 9.65
CA TYR A 1171 -25.45 -2.03 8.76
C TYR A 1171 -25.98 -3.07 7.78
N GLU A 1172 -27.31 -3.13 7.63
CA GLU A 1172 -27.99 -3.96 6.62
C GLU A 1172 -27.61 -3.61 5.17
N LYS A 1173 -27.10 -2.40 4.93
CA LYS A 1173 -26.66 -1.89 3.63
C LYS A 1173 -25.45 -0.96 3.80
N PRO A 1174 -24.51 -0.90 2.84
CA PRO A 1174 -23.39 0.04 2.90
C PRO A 1174 -23.87 1.49 3.06
N VAL A 1175 -23.40 2.17 4.10
CA VAL A 1175 -23.64 3.61 4.28
C VAL A 1175 -22.74 4.36 3.30
N LYS A 1176 -23.34 4.97 2.28
CA LYS A 1176 -22.63 5.79 1.30
C LYS A 1176 -22.09 7.04 1.99
N GLY A 1177 -20.79 7.28 1.87
CA GLY A 1177 -20.11 8.42 2.49
C GLY A 1177 -19.44 8.13 3.84
N LEU A 1178 -19.32 6.87 4.25
CA LEU A 1178 -18.43 6.53 5.37
C LEU A 1178 -16.97 6.85 5.02
N ALA A 1179 -16.36 7.69 5.85
CA ALA A 1179 -14.94 7.98 5.84
C ALA A 1179 -14.23 7.08 6.87
N TYR A 1180 -13.00 6.69 6.56
CA TYR A 1180 -12.12 5.97 7.47
C TYR A 1180 -11.01 6.93 7.92
N PRO A 1181 -10.61 6.92 9.19
CA PRO A 1181 -9.46 7.69 9.65
C PRO A 1181 -8.17 7.14 9.03
N THR A 1182 -7.22 8.03 8.77
CA THR A 1182 -5.85 7.70 8.34
C THR A 1182 -4.95 7.31 9.51
N GLU A 1183 -5.37 7.60 10.75
CA GLU A 1183 -4.69 7.23 12.00
C GLU A 1183 -5.74 7.01 13.09
N VAL A 1184 -5.60 5.93 13.86
CA VAL A 1184 -6.37 5.68 15.08
C VAL A 1184 -5.40 5.55 16.25
N LYS A 1185 -5.37 6.56 17.12
CA LYS A 1185 -4.49 6.60 18.30
C LYS A 1185 -5.33 6.80 19.57
N GLY A 1186 -5.88 5.69 20.07
CA GLY A 1186 -6.76 5.64 21.23
C GLY A 1186 -8.08 6.38 20.97
N GLN A 1187 -8.19 7.60 21.51
CA GLN A 1187 -9.35 8.48 21.31
C GLN A 1187 -9.12 9.57 20.24
N LYS A 1188 -7.89 9.68 19.70
CA LYS A 1188 -7.55 10.56 18.57
C LYS A 1188 -7.82 9.82 17.26
N LEU A 1189 -8.66 10.40 16.41
CA LEU A 1189 -8.91 9.96 15.04
C LEU A 1189 -8.47 11.05 14.07
N THR A 1190 -7.56 10.76 13.15
CA THR A 1190 -7.11 11.72 12.13
C THR A 1190 -7.73 11.37 10.78
N PHE A 1191 -8.26 12.36 10.05
CA PHE A 1191 -8.86 12.21 8.73
C PHE A 1191 -8.28 13.22 7.75
N THR A 1192 -8.17 12.85 6.47
CA THR A 1192 -7.81 13.80 5.39
C THR A 1192 -9.05 14.57 4.89
N ALA A 1193 -8.87 15.86 4.62
CA ALA A 1193 -9.88 16.79 4.11
C ALA A 1193 -9.32 17.65 2.97
N HIS A 1194 -10.20 18.12 2.07
CA HIS A 1194 -9.83 18.92 0.89
C HIS A 1194 -10.84 20.04 0.63
N LYS A 1195 -10.41 21.12 -0.04
CA LYS A 1195 -11.30 22.24 -0.41
C LYS A 1195 -12.50 21.71 -1.23
N GLY A 1196 -13.72 22.07 -0.83
CA GLY A 1196 -14.96 21.61 -1.46
C GLY A 1196 -15.33 20.14 -1.20
N GLY A 1197 -14.63 19.42 -0.32
CA GLY A 1197 -14.88 18.01 -0.03
C GLY A 1197 -16.20 17.74 0.71
N GLU A 1198 -16.68 16.49 0.65
CA GLU A 1198 -17.85 16.05 1.41
C GLU A 1198 -17.55 15.99 2.92
N LYS A 1199 -18.62 16.03 3.72
CA LYS A 1199 -18.54 15.92 5.20
C LYS A 1199 -18.06 14.53 5.59
N ILE A 1200 -17.13 14.48 6.54
CA ILE A 1200 -16.68 13.22 7.14
C ILE A 1200 -17.86 12.63 7.92
N VAL A 1201 -18.20 11.37 7.67
CA VAL A 1201 -19.16 10.58 8.45
C VAL A 1201 -18.50 9.27 8.85
N TYR A 1202 -18.53 8.91 10.14
CA TYR A 1202 -18.01 7.65 10.66
C TYR A 1202 -18.86 7.08 11.80
#